data_AF-A0A833ZUA4-F1
#
_entry.id   AF-A0A833ZUA4-F1
#
_cell.length_a   1.000
_cell.length_b   1.000
_cell.length_c   1.000
_cell.angle_alpha   90.00
_cell.angle_beta   90.00
_cell.angle_gamma   90.00
#
_symmetry.space_group_name_H-M   'P 1'
#
loop_
_entity.id
_entity.type
_entity.pdbx_description
1 polymer ?
#
loop_
_entity_poly.entity_id
_entity_poly.type
_entity_poly.pdbx_seq_one_letter_code
_entity_poly.pdbx_strand_id
1 'polypeptide(L)'
;MQSWVLVSKELVSLLHLSVLHLEEDRTTVSQESQRTETLVSCCCDMLKKLRARLQSLKTEREEAKHREEMALRGKDAAETVLEAFCAHASQRISQLEQDLASMGEFRGLLKETQTQLVGLHTEQEELAQQAVSLTSILQQDWTSMQLDYITWTALLSRSQQLTEKLTAKSRQTLQERDAAIEEKQQVFRELEQVSTQLEDCKGQIEQLELENSRLATDLRAQLQILASMQSQLKELQSQHAHCAQDLATKDELLCQLTQSNEEQATQWKKEEMALKHMQAELQKQHAVLAKEVQDLKETLEFADQENQVAHLELGQVECQLKTTLEVLRERSLQCEDLKDTVENLKAKLASTIAENEEKELENRRQCAQELRVLTKQLQSLTLFLQTKLKEKAEPEILLKNTACVSAQEHPPPSDSTFLGNILTVTADKESESAPVSLLGSDKSAFTRVASMVSLQPTEIPGMEKSLEEMSTMTLELQSLCSLLQESKEEAVRALQQKICDLQARLQAQEEEHQEAQKAKEADIEKLNQALCLRYKNEKELQEVIQQQNEKILEQIDKSGELISLREEVTQLTRSLRRAETETKVLQETLAGQLDPNCQPMATNWIQEKVWLSQEVDKLRVMFLEMKNEKTKLMVKFQSHRNILEENLRRSDKELKKLDDIVQHIYETLLSIPEVVRSCKELQGLLEFLS
;
A
#
# COMPACT_ATOMS: atom_id res chain seq x y z
N MET A 1 5.14 -68.10 -296.93
CA MET A 1 4.38 -66.91 -296.47
C MET A 1 3.74 -67.23 -295.11
N GLN A 2 3.18 -66.23 -294.42
CA GLN A 2 2.31 -66.35 -293.23
C GLN A 2 2.92 -66.97 -291.94
N SER A 3 4.23 -66.95 -291.70
CA SER A 3 5.00 -65.78 -291.27
C SER A 3 4.55 -65.06 -289.97
N TRP A 4 3.30 -64.58 -289.85
CA TRP A 4 2.96 -63.51 -288.87
C TRP A 4 1.69 -63.73 -288.00
N VAL A 5 1.01 -64.87 -288.08
CA VAL A 5 -0.31 -65.05 -287.41
C VAL A 5 -0.21 -65.71 -286.01
N LEU A 6 0.73 -66.63 -285.79
CA LEU A 6 0.83 -67.37 -284.52
C LEU A 6 1.33 -66.52 -283.34
N VAL A 7 2.37 -65.71 -283.56
CA VAL A 7 2.95 -64.80 -282.54
C VAL A 7 1.92 -63.79 -281.99
N SER A 8 0.85 -63.51 -282.75
CA SER A 8 -0.25 -62.65 -282.30
C SER A 8 -1.11 -63.26 -281.18
N LYS A 9 -1.20 -64.59 -281.04
CA LYS A 9 -2.03 -65.23 -280.01
C LYS A 9 -1.35 -65.27 -278.64
N GLU A 10 -0.03 -65.40 -278.62
CA GLU A 10 0.76 -65.52 -277.39
C GLU A 10 0.71 -64.20 -276.60
N LEU A 11 0.76 -63.06 -277.31
CA LEU A 11 0.79 -61.72 -276.70
C LEU A 11 -0.57 -61.28 -276.12
N VAL A 12 -1.68 -61.63 -276.79
CA VAL A 12 -3.05 -61.34 -276.29
C VAL A 12 -3.38 -62.19 -275.06
N SER A 13 -2.90 -63.43 -275.01
CA SER A 13 -3.12 -64.35 -273.88
C SER A 13 -2.43 -63.85 -272.61
N LEU A 14 -1.20 -63.34 -272.74
CA LEU A 14 -0.42 -62.76 -271.63
C LEU A 14 -1.04 -61.48 -271.07
N LEU A 15 -1.64 -60.63 -271.92
CA LEU A 15 -2.33 -59.40 -271.50
C LEU A 15 -3.65 -59.65 -270.76
N HIS A 16 -4.33 -60.78 -270.98
CA HIS A 16 -5.52 -61.14 -270.20
C HIS A 16 -5.18 -61.60 -268.78
N LEU A 17 -4.05 -62.30 -268.61
CA LEU A 17 -3.64 -62.87 -267.32
C LEU A 17 -3.18 -61.81 -266.32
N SER A 18 -2.52 -60.74 -266.79
CA SER A 18 -2.02 -59.66 -265.94
C SER A 18 -3.10 -58.71 -265.42
N VAL A 19 -4.23 -58.57 -266.12
CA VAL A 19 -5.39 -57.81 -265.64
C VAL A 19 -6.07 -58.53 -264.47
N LEU A 20 -6.20 -59.86 -264.56
CA LEU A 20 -6.89 -60.68 -263.56
C LEU A 20 -6.20 -60.61 -262.18
N HIS A 21 -4.87 -60.73 -262.14
CA HIS A 21 -4.08 -60.56 -260.90
C HIS A 21 -4.26 -59.17 -260.25
N LEU A 22 -4.33 -58.12 -261.07
CA LEU A 22 -4.52 -56.74 -260.58
C LEU A 22 -5.91 -56.53 -259.95
N GLU A 23 -6.90 -57.33 -260.34
CA GLU A 23 -8.24 -57.28 -259.77
C GLU A 23 -8.35 -58.07 -258.45
N GLU A 24 -7.65 -59.22 -258.35
CA GLU A 24 -7.53 -59.98 -257.09
C GLU A 24 -6.81 -59.18 -255.99
N ASP A 25 -5.63 -58.62 -256.28
CA ASP A 25 -4.85 -57.81 -255.32
C ASP A 25 -5.63 -56.59 -254.78
N ARG A 26 -6.57 -56.05 -255.58
CA ARG A 26 -7.43 -54.94 -255.14
C ARG A 26 -8.45 -55.37 -254.08
N THR A 27 -8.88 -56.64 -254.09
CA THR A 27 -9.86 -57.15 -253.12
C THR A 27 -9.24 -57.46 -251.76
N THR A 28 -8.03 -58.04 -251.73
CA THR A 28 -7.35 -58.46 -250.50
C THR A 28 -7.02 -57.26 -249.60
N VAL A 29 -6.48 -56.18 -250.17
CA VAL A 29 -6.17 -54.93 -249.46
C VAL A 29 -7.41 -54.32 -248.78
N SER A 30 -8.60 -54.45 -249.38
CA SER A 30 -9.84 -53.91 -248.80
C SER A 30 -10.26 -54.63 -247.51
N GLN A 31 -9.98 -55.94 -247.38
CA GLN A 31 -10.36 -56.72 -246.20
C GLN A 31 -9.47 -56.40 -244.98
N GLU A 32 -8.16 -56.22 -245.18
CA GLU A 32 -7.24 -55.84 -244.09
C GLU A 32 -7.51 -54.43 -243.56
N SER A 33 -8.00 -53.52 -244.41
CA SER A 33 -8.46 -52.19 -243.98
C SER A 33 -9.63 -52.26 -242.98
N GLN A 34 -10.56 -53.21 -243.13
CA GLN A 34 -11.69 -53.37 -242.19
C GLN A 34 -11.30 -54.10 -240.89
N ARG A 35 -10.32 -55.02 -240.96
CA ARG A 35 -9.77 -55.72 -239.78
C ARG A 35 -9.02 -54.78 -238.83
N THR A 36 -8.30 -53.81 -239.38
CA THR A 36 -7.55 -52.82 -238.59
C THR A 36 -8.49 -51.81 -237.89
N GLU A 37 -9.55 -51.33 -238.56
CA GLU A 37 -10.56 -50.44 -237.95
C GLU A 37 -11.26 -51.07 -236.73
N THR A 38 -11.65 -52.35 -236.83
CA THR A 38 -12.33 -53.05 -235.73
C THR A 38 -11.44 -53.26 -234.51
N LEU A 39 -10.14 -53.49 -234.69
CA LEU A 39 -9.17 -53.56 -233.58
C LEU A 39 -8.96 -52.20 -232.89
N VAL A 40 -8.88 -51.10 -233.66
CA VAL A 40 -8.75 -49.74 -233.09
C VAL A 40 -9.98 -49.40 -232.22
N SER A 41 -11.19 -49.70 -232.72
CA SER A 41 -12.44 -49.53 -231.95
C SER A 41 -12.42 -50.29 -230.61
N CYS A 42 -12.02 -51.57 -230.64
CA CYS A 42 -11.93 -52.42 -229.43
C CYS A 42 -10.96 -51.86 -228.38
N CYS A 43 -9.78 -51.39 -228.80
CA CYS A 43 -8.80 -50.76 -227.93
C CYS A 43 -9.32 -49.47 -227.28
N CYS A 44 -10.04 -48.63 -228.03
CA CYS A 44 -10.62 -47.39 -227.50
C CYS A 44 -11.64 -47.64 -226.37
N ASP A 45 -12.47 -48.68 -226.47
CA ASP A 45 -13.46 -48.99 -225.43
C ASP A 45 -12.84 -49.61 -224.17
N MET A 46 -11.74 -50.36 -224.29
CA MET A 46 -11.02 -50.86 -223.12
C MET A 46 -10.41 -49.69 -222.30
N LEU A 47 -9.86 -48.68 -222.97
CA LEU A 47 -9.33 -47.47 -222.34
C LEU A 47 -10.42 -46.65 -221.62
N LYS A 48 -11.64 -46.57 -222.18
CA LYS A 48 -12.80 -45.95 -221.49
C LYS A 48 -13.13 -46.69 -220.18
N LYS A 49 -13.20 -48.03 -220.22
CA LYS A 49 -13.49 -48.86 -219.03
C LYS A 49 -12.42 -48.72 -217.94
N LEU A 50 -11.14 -48.71 -218.32
CA LEU A 50 -10.04 -48.50 -217.37
C LEU A 50 -10.10 -47.12 -216.71
N ARG A 51 -10.40 -46.05 -217.47
CA ARG A 51 -10.54 -44.69 -216.94
C ARG A 51 -11.65 -44.59 -215.88
N ALA A 52 -12.82 -45.17 -216.15
CA ALA A 52 -13.94 -45.17 -215.20
C ALA A 52 -13.59 -45.94 -213.89
N ARG A 53 -12.91 -47.09 -214.01
CA ARG A 53 -12.50 -47.90 -212.85
C ARG A 53 -11.43 -47.22 -211.99
N LEU A 54 -10.54 -46.44 -212.61
CA LEU A 54 -9.55 -45.63 -211.91
C LEU A 54 -10.20 -44.44 -211.18
N GLN A 55 -11.30 -43.88 -211.73
CA GLN A 55 -12.10 -42.87 -211.04
C GLN A 55 -12.85 -43.43 -209.81
N SER A 56 -13.46 -44.62 -209.90
CA SER A 56 -14.17 -45.22 -208.75
C SER A 56 -13.23 -45.60 -207.60
N LEU A 57 -12.06 -46.16 -207.90
CA LEU A 57 -11.02 -46.44 -206.90
C LEU A 57 -10.50 -45.15 -206.22
N LYS A 58 -10.57 -44.00 -206.91
CA LYS A 58 -10.24 -42.71 -206.29
C LYS A 58 -11.33 -42.26 -205.32
N THR A 59 -12.62 -42.39 -205.65
CA THR A 59 -13.71 -41.99 -204.73
C THR A 59 -13.75 -42.89 -203.50
N GLU A 60 -13.62 -44.21 -203.65
CA GLU A 60 -13.54 -45.17 -202.53
C GLU A 60 -12.39 -44.84 -201.56
N ARG A 61 -11.25 -44.35 -202.07
CA ARG A 61 -10.10 -43.95 -201.25
C ARG A 61 -10.40 -42.71 -200.41
N GLU A 62 -11.00 -41.67 -201.00
CA GLU A 62 -11.34 -40.45 -200.25
C GLU A 62 -12.47 -40.72 -199.23
N GLU A 63 -13.43 -41.59 -199.55
CA GLU A 63 -14.45 -42.06 -198.60
C GLU A 63 -13.86 -42.87 -197.44
N ALA A 64 -12.87 -43.73 -197.71
CA ALA A 64 -12.15 -44.48 -196.68
C ALA A 64 -11.39 -43.52 -195.74
N LYS A 65 -10.67 -42.54 -196.31
CA LYS A 65 -9.98 -41.49 -195.55
C LYS A 65 -10.96 -40.64 -194.73
N HIS A 66 -12.11 -40.29 -195.29
CA HIS A 66 -13.14 -39.54 -194.54
C HIS A 66 -13.69 -40.36 -193.36
N ARG A 67 -13.92 -41.66 -193.53
CA ARG A 67 -14.31 -42.57 -192.44
C ARG A 67 -13.22 -42.70 -191.36
N GLU A 68 -11.95 -42.75 -191.76
CA GLU A 68 -10.81 -42.75 -190.84
C GLU A 68 -10.73 -41.43 -190.03
N GLU A 69 -10.83 -40.27 -190.69
CA GLU A 69 -10.84 -38.98 -190.00
C GLU A 69 -12.07 -38.77 -189.08
N MET A 70 -13.18 -39.47 -189.34
CA MET A 70 -14.35 -39.45 -188.44
C MET A 70 -14.21 -40.45 -187.29
N ALA A 71 -13.56 -41.59 -187.51
CA ALA A 71 -13.21 -42.52 -186.43
C ALA A 71 -12.18 -41.90 -185.46
N LEU A 72 -11.18 -41.16 -185.97
CA LEU A 72 -10.23 -40.40 -185.16
C LEU A 72 -10.94 -39.30 -184.35
N ARG A 73 -11.77 -38.46 -184.98
CA ARG A 73 -12.57 -37.47 -184.25
C ARG A 73 -13.50 -38.10 -183.20
N GLY A 74 -14.03 -39.29 -183.46
CA GLY A 74 -14.79 -40.07 -182.47
C GLY A 74 -13.95 -40.60 -181.31
N LYS A 75 -12.71 -41.01 -181.57
CA LYS A 75 -11.72 -41.39 -180.54
C LYS A 75 -11.34 -40.19 -179.68
N ASP A 76 -10.99 -39.06 -180.29
CA ASP A 76 -10.58 -37.84 -179.58
C ASP A 76 -11.74 -37.31 -178.69
N ALA A 77 -12.98 -37.41 -179.17
CA ALA A 77 -14.19 -37.11 -178.39
C ALA A 77 -14.43 -38.10 -177.23
N ALA A 78 -14.07 -39.38 -177.39
CA ALA A 78 -14.16 -40.36 -176.31
C ALA A 78 -13.05 -40.19 -175.26
N GLU A 79 -11.82 -39.87 -175.70
CA GLU A 79 -10.68 -39.61 -174.82
C GLU A 79 -10.89 -38.33 -174.00
N THR A 80 -11.38 -37.24 -174.60
CA THR A 80 -11.72 -36.01 -173.85
C THR A 80 -12.85 -36.20 -172.83
N VAL A 81 -13.83 -37.08 -173.12
CA VAL A 81 -14.86 -37.46 -172.14
C VAL A 81 -14.29 -38.33 -171.02
N LEU A 82 -13.35 -39.24 -171.33
CA LEU A 82 -12.64 -40.05 -170.32
C LEU A 82 -11.74 -39.18 -169.43
N GLU A 83 -11.01 -38.22 -170.01
CA GLU A 83 -10.20 -37.25 -169.26
C GLU A 83 -11.08 -36.40 -168.32
N ALA A 84 -12.21 -35.88 -168.82
CA ALA A 84 -13.16 -35.13 -167.99
C ALA A 84 -13.75 -35.98 -166.85
N PHE A 85 -14.08 -37.25 -167.12
CA PHE A 85 -14.56 -38.19 -166.10
C PHE A 85 -13.46 -38.50 -165.06
N CYS A 86 -12.23 -38.77 -165.49
CA CYS A 86 -11.09 -39.03 -164.63
C CYS A 86 -10.71 -37.80 -163.79
N ALA A 87 -10.80 -36.59 -164.34
CA ALA A 87 -10.57 -35.34 -163.61
C ALA A 87 -11.66 -35.13 -162.53
N HIS A 88 -12.94 -35.30 -162.89
CA HIS A 88 -14.04 -35.23 -161.93
C HIS A 88 -13.96 -36.31 -160.83
N ALA A 89 -13.61 -37.55 -161.20
CA ALA A 89 -13.41 -38.64 -160.25
C ALA A 89 -12.24 -38.34 -159.29
N SER A 90 -11.11 -37.86 -159.81
CA SER A 90 -9.95 -37.46 -159.01
C SER A 90 -10.29 -36.31 -158.06
N GLN A 91 -10.96 -35.25 -158.55
CA GLN A 91 -11.45 -34.15 -157.73
C GLN A 91 -12.40 -34.64 -156.62
N ARG A 92 -13.30 -35.59 -156.93
CA ARG A 92 -14.22 -36.15 -155.94
C ARG A 92 -13.51 -37.01 -154.91
N ILE A 93 -12.48 -37.77 -155.30
CA ILE A 93 -11.61 -38.53 -154.38
C ILE A 93 -10.87 -37.57 -153.45
N SER A 94 -10.16 -36.57 -153.98
CA SER A 94 -9.42 -35.61 -153.15
C SER A 94 -10.32 -34.78 -152.22
N GLN A 95 -11.54 -34.45 -152.64
CA GLN A 95 -12.54 -33.85 -151.74
C GLN A 95 -12.90 -34.82 -150.60
N LEU A 96 -13.17 -36.10 -150.90
CA LEU A 96 -13.49 -37.10 -149.87
C LEU A 96 -12.31 -37.40 -148.94
N GLU A 97 -11.07 -37.33 -149.44
CA GLU A 97 -9.85 -37.44 -148.62
C GLU A 97 -9.72 -36.24 -147.68
N GLN A 98 -10.03 -35.02 -148.15
CA GLN A 98 -10.06 -33.81 -147.31
C GLN A 98 -11.22 -33.82 -146.30
N ASP A 99 -12.41 -34.30 -146.71
CA ASP A 99 -13.57 -34.50 -145.83
C ASP A 99 -13.23 -35.53 -144.72
N LEU A 100 -12.50 -36.60 -145.05
CA LEU A 100 -12.03 -37.60 -144.08
C LEU A 100 -10.92 -37.08 -143.16
N ALA A 101 -9.97 -36.29 -143.68
CA ALA A 101 -8.90 -35.68 -142.90
C ALA A 101 -9.46 -34.70 -141.85
N SER A 102 -10.33 -33.78 -142.28
CA SER A 102 -11.01 -32.82 -141.39
C SER A 102 -11.94 -33.50 -140.38
N MET A 103 -12.63 -34.59 -140.75
CA MET A 103 -13.36 -35.44 -139.80
C MET A 103 -12.44 -36.20 -138.82
N GLY A 104 -11.19 -36.44 -139.19
CA GLY A 104 -10.13 -36.96 -138.31
C GLY A 104 -9.68 -35.91 -137.29
N GLU A 105 -9.36 -34.70 -137.75
CA GLU A 105 -8.98 -33.54 -136.94
C GLU A 105 -10.10 -33.17 -135.94
N PHE A 106 -11.34 -33.04 -136.43
CA PHE A 106 -12.51 -32.78 -135.58
C PHE A 106 -12.70 -33.87 -134.51
N ARG A 107 -12.48 -35.15 -134.84
CA ARG A 107 -12.51 -36.25 -133.86
C ARG A 107 -11.36 -36.20 -132.86
N GLY A 108 -10.20 -35.66 -133.26
CA GLY A 108 -9.08 -35.35 -132.36
C GLY A 108 -9.48 -34.28 -131.35
N LEU A 109 -9.94 -33.11 -131.83
CA LEU A 109 -10.40 -32.00 -131.00
C LEU A 109 -11.58 -32.39 -130.09
N LEU A 110 -12.50 -33.22 -130.56
CA LEU A 110 -13.62 -33.74 -129.76
C LEU A 110 -13.13 -34.63 -128.61
N LYS A 111 -12.10 -35.46 -128.84
CA LYS A 111 -11.47 -36.25 -127.76
C LYS A 111 -10.73 -35.35 -126.77
N GLU A 112 -9.96 -34.38 -127.27
CA GLU A 112 -9.18 -33.47 -126.44
C GLU A 112 -10.09 -32.63 -125.52
N THR A 113 -11.13 -32.01 -126.08
CA THR A 113 -12.14 -31.29 -125.31
C THR A 113 -12.91 -32.20 -124.34
N GLN A 114 -13.19 -33.45 -124.71
CA GLN A 114 -13.78 -34.42 -123.78
C GLN A 114 -12.82 -34.76 -122.61
N THR A 115 -11.51 -34.90 -122.86
CA THR A 115 -10.53 -35.10 -121.77
C THR A 115 -10.36 -33.88 -120.89
N GLN A 116 -10.39 -32.67 -121.45
CA GLN A 116 -10.37 -31.41 -120.69
C GLN A 116 -11.63 -31.27 -119.81
N LEU A 117 -12.81 -31.63 -120.34
CA LEU A 117 -14.08 -31.57 -119.60
C LEU A 117 -14.12 -32.59 -118.45
N VAL A 118 -13.56 -33.79 -118.63
CA VAL A 118 -13.37 -34.75 -117.53
C VAL A 118 -12.40 -34.21 -116.48
N GLY A 119 -11.27 -33.62 -116.89
CA GLY A 119 -10.31 -33.00 -115.97
C GLY A 119 -10.92 -31.89 -115.12
N LEU A 120 -11.68 -30.98 -115.75
CA LEU A 120 -12.40 -29.91 -115.06
C LEU A 120 -13.47 -30.44 -114.10
N HIS A 121 -14.13 -31.56 -114.41
CA HIS A 121 -15.04 -32.20 -113.46
C HIS A 121 -14.30 -32.83 -112.27
N THR A 122 -13.14 -33.46 -112.46
CA THR A 122 -12.34 -33.96 -111.34
C THR A 122 -11.79 -32.82 -110.47
N GLU A 123 -11.33 -31.71 -111.05
CA GLU A 123 -10.94 -30.50 -110.29
C GLU A 123 -12.13 -29.90 -109.52
N GLN A 124 -13.32 -29.86 -110.14
CA GLN A 124 -14.55 -29.41 -109.48
C GLN A 124 -14.95 -30.31 -108.31
N GLU A 125 -14.83 -31.64 -108.46
CA GLU A 125 -15.15 -32.61 -107.41
C GLU A 125 -14.14 -32.54 -106.25
N GLU A 126 -12.84 -32.41 -106.54
CA GLU A 126 -11.80 -32.17 -105.52
C GLU A 126 -12.01 -30.85 -104.77
N LEU A 127 -12.33 -29.76 -105.47
CA LEU A 127 -12.65 -28.47 -104.86
C LEU A 127 -13.92 -28.52 -104.01
N ALA A 128 -14.95 -29.29 -104.42
CA ALA A 128 -16.14 -29.53 -103.61
C ALA A 128 -15.79 -30.34 -102.33
N GLN A 129 -14.96 -31.37 -102.45
CA GLN A 129 -14.48 -32.18 -101.32
C GLN A 129 -13.70 -31.32 -100.31
N GLN A 130 -12.83 -30.43 -100.81
CA GLN A 130 -12.08 -29.46 -100.01
C GLN A 130 -13.01 -28.42 -99.34
N ALA A 131 -13.99 -27.88 -100.06
CA ALA A 131 -14.97 -26.95 -99.50
C ALA A 131 -15.83 -27.60 -98.38
N VAL A 132 -16.26 -28.85 -98.56
CA VAL A 132 -17.01 -29.61 -97.54
C VAL A 132 -16.15 -29.88 -96.30
N SER A 133 -14.90 -30.33 -96.47
CA SER A 133 -14.00 -30.58 -95.32
C SER A 133 -13.66 -29.29 -94.56
N LEU A 134 -13.34 -28.19 -95.25
CA LEU A 134 -13.12 -26.87 -94.63
C LEU A 134 -14.37 -26.38 -93.89
N THR A 135 -15.56 -26.55 -94.47
CA THR A 135 -16.83 -26.19 -93.83
C THR A 135 -17.08 -27.01 -92.55
N SER A 136 -16.78 -28.32 -92.59
CA SER A 136 -16.90 -29.20 -91.42
C SER A 136 -15.91 -28.84 -90.32
N ILE A 137 -14.67 -28.47 -90.65
CA ILE A 137 -13.66 -28.01 -89.69
C ILE A 137 -14.12 -26.69 -89.05
N LEU A 138 -14.50 -25.69 -89.84
CA LEU A 138 -15.00 -24.41 -89.34
C LEU A 138 -16.25 -24.56 -88.46
N GLN A 139 -17.15 -25.50 -88.79
CA GLN A 139 -18.32 -25.78 -87.96
C GLN A 139 -17.94 -26.49 -86.64
N GLN A 140 -16.95 -27.38 -86.65
CA GLN A 140 -16.41 -28.01 -85.45
C GLN A 140 -15.70 -26.99 -84.54
N ASP A 141 -14.82 -26.16 -85.11
CA ASP A 141 -14.12 -25.08 -84.41
C ASP A 141 -15.11 -24.08 -83.78
N TRP A 142 -16.16 -23.71 -84.51
CA TRP A 142 -17.25 -22.88 -83.99
C TRP A 142 -17.96 -23.54 -82.79
N THR A 143 -18.25 -24.84 -82.84
CA THR A 143 -18.84 -25.54 -81.69
C THR A 143 -17.89 -25.66 -80.49
N SER A 144 -16.57 -25.78 -80.72
CA SER A 144 -15.57 -25.75 -79.65
C SER A 144 -15.52 -24.36 -79.01
N MET A 145 -15.36 -23.30 -79.81
CA MET A 145 -15.33 -21.91 -79.35
C MET A 145 -16.58 -21.54 -78.53
N GLN A 146 -17.76 -22.03 -78.93
CA GLN A 146 -19.00 -21.79 -78.20
C GLN A 146 -19.04 -22.56 -76.86
N LEU A 147 -18.49 -23.77 -76.80
CA LEU A 147 -18.34 -24.53 -75.55
C LEU A 147 -17.32 -23.87 -74.61
N ASP A 148 -16.19 -23.40 -75.16
CA ASP A 148 -15.17 -22.64 -74.44
C ASP A 148 -15.77 -21.36 -73.86
N TYR A 149 -16.55 -20.59 -74.63
CA TYR A 149 -17.26 -19.41 -74.14
C TYR A 149 -18.21 -19.73 -72.96
N ILE A 150 -18.93 -20.86 -73.02
CA ILE A 150 -19.82 -21.32 -71.93
C ILE A 150 -19.01 -21.71 -70.69
N THR A 151 -17.86 -22.39 -70.84
CA THR A 151 -17.02 -22.74 -69.68
C THR A 151 -16.33 -21.52 -69.06
N TRP A 152 -15.86 -20.56 -69.87
CA TRP A 152 -15.29 -19.30 -69.38
C TRP A 152 -16.32 -18.42 -68.65
N THR A 153 -17.54 -18.31 -69.17
CA THR A 153 -18.61 -17.56 -68.48
C THR A 153 -19.06 -18.27 -67.19
N ALA A 154 -19.10 -19.60 -67.16
CA ALA A 154 -19.34 -20.36 -65.94
C ALA A 154 -18.23 -20.13 -64.89
N LEU A 155 -16.94 -20.19 -65.29
CA LEU A 155 -15.79 -19.92 -64.42
C LEU A 155 -15.80 -18.49 -63.88
N LEU A 156 -16.13 -17.50 -64.71
CA LEU A 156 -16.24 -16.10 -64.31
C LEU A 156 -17.38 -15.87 -63.31
N SER A 157 -18.55 -16.50 -63.52
CA SER A 157 -19.66 -16.42 -62.55
C SER A 157 -19.27 -17.03 -61.19
N ARG A 158 -18.47 -18.11 -61.20
CA ARG A 158 -17.98 -18.76 -59.98
C ARG A 158 -16.91 -17.93 -59.26
N SER A 159 -15.99 -17.28 -59.98
CA SER A 159 -14.99 -16.39 -59.36
C SER A 159 -15.63 -15.13 -58.79
N GLN A 160 -16.66 -14.58 -59.46
CA GLN A 160 -17.46 -13.48 -58.91
C GLN A 160 -18.17 -13.90 -57.61
N GLN A 161 -18.90 -15.03 -57.59
CA GLN A 161 -19.56 -15.51 -56.36
C GLN A 161 -18.58 -15.79 -55.21
N LEU A 162 -17.36 -16.26 -55.50
CA LEU A 162 -16.32 -16.43 -54.48
C LEU A 162 -15.80 -15.08 -53.96
N THR A 163 -15.67 -14.08 -54.82
CA THR A 163 -15.27 -12.71 -54.46
C THR A 163 -16.35 -12.00 -53.63
N GLU A 164 -17.63 -12.19 -53.96
CA GLU A 164 -18.78 -11.71 -53.18
C GLU A 164 -18.82 -12.36 -51.78
N LYS A 165 -18.57 -13.68 -51.69
CA LYS A 165 -18.46 -14.40 -50.40
C LYS A 165 -17.26 -13.93 -49.58
N LEU A 166 -16.11 -13.68 -50.22
CA LEU A 166 -14.90 -13.19 -49.56
C LEU A 166 -15.08 -11.76 -49.02
N THR A 167 -15.68 -10.88 -49.82
CA THR A 167 -15.95 -9.48 -49.42
C THR A 167 -17.09 -9.35 -48.41
N ALA A 168 -18.06 -10.26 -48.39
CA ALA A 168 -19.03 -10.38 -47.30
C ALA A 168 -18.35 -10.82 -45.99
N LYS A 169 -17.51 -11.86 -46.03
CA LYS A 169 -16.75 -12.32 -44.87
C LYS A 169 -15.79 -11.26 -44.33
N SER A 170 -15.03 -10.57 -45.19
CA SER A 170 -14.09 -9.55 -44.73
C SER A 170 -14.82 -8.37 -44.07
N ARG A 171 -15.98 -7.95 -44.60
CA ARG A 171 -16.85 -6.95 -43.96
C ARG A 171 -17.34 -7.42 -42.59
N GLN A 172 -17.79 -8.67 -42.47
CA GLN A 172 -18.18 -9.25 -41.18
C GLN A 172 -17.02 -9.21 -40.17
N THR A 173 -15.83 -9.68 -40.55
CA THR A 173 -14.67 -9.68 -39.63
C THR A 173 -14.19 -8.28 -39.25
N LEU A 174 -14.44 -7.26 -40.11
CA LEU A 174 -14.19 -5.87 -39.75
C LEU A 174 -15.22 -5.37 -38.73
N GLN A 175 -16.51 -5.68 -38.90
CA GLN A 175 -17.56 -5.33 -37.93
C GLN A 175 -17.34 -6.01 -36.57
N GLU A 176 -16.94 -7.28 -36.55
CA GLU A 176 -16.57 -8.02 -35.34
C GLU A 176 -15.34 -7.40 -34.65
N ARG A 177 -14.31 -7.01 -35.43
CA ARG A 177 -13.13 -6.30 -34.91
C ARG A 177 -13.50 -4.94 -34.31
N ASP A 178 -14.35 -4.18 -34.98
CA ASP A 178 -14.69 -2.82 -34.59
C ASP A 178 -15.56 -2.82 -33.32
N ALA A 179 -16.51 -3.77 -33.20
CA ALA A 179 -17.24 -4.02 -31.97
C ALA A 179 -16.30 -4.42 -30.80
N ALA A 180 -15.32 -5.31 -31.04
CA ALA A 180 -14.32 -5.68 -30.03
C ALA A 180 -13.39 -4.51 -29.64
N ILE A 181 -13.21 -3.50 -30.51
CA ILE A 181 -12.50 -2.26 -30.18
C ILE A 181 -13.39 -1.36 -29.29
N GLU A 182 -14.70 -1.26 -29.57
CA GLU A 182 -15.64 -0.51 -28.73
C GLU A 182 -15.79 -1.13 -27.32
N GLU A 183 -15.92 -2.46 -27.23
CA GLU A 183 -15.92 -3.20 -25.96
C GLU A 183 -14.61 -2.96 -25.19
N LYS A 184 -13.46 -3.06 -25.86
CA LYS A 184 -12.16 -2.78 -25.26
C LYS A 184 -12.05 -1.33 -24.75
N GLN A 185 -12.56 -0.35 -25.48
CA GLN A 185 -12.62 1.04 -25.02
C GLN A 185 -13.55 1.22 -23.81
N GLN A 186 -14.67 0.50 -23.76
CA GLN A 186 -15.56 0.52 -22.60
C GLN A 186 -14.87 -0.05 -21.35
N VAL A 187 -14.19 -1.21 -21.48
CA VAL A 187 -13.41 -1.81 -20.39
C VAL A 187 -12.27 -0.88 -19.93
N PHE A 188 -11.65 -0.10 -20.82
CA PHE A 188 -10.68 0.92 -20.41
C PHE A 188 -11.31 2.05 -19.59
N ARG A 189 -12.49 2.57 -19.98
CA ARG A 189 -13.21 3.59 -19.19
C ARG A 189 -13.62 3.06 -17.81
N GLU A 190 -14.06 1.81 -17.72
CA GLU A 190 -14.40 1.16 -16.46
C GLU A 190 -13.15 0.92 -15.59
N LEU A 191 -12.03 0.53 -16.18
CA LEU A 191 -10.75 0.39 -15.49
C LEU A 191 -10.22 1.74 -14.97
N GLU A 192 -10.32 2.81 -15.75
CA GLU A 192 -9.98 4.18 -15.33
C GLU A 192 -10.87 4.63 -14.17
N GLN A 193 -12.19 4.38 -14.24
CA GLN A 193 -13.12 4.69 -13.16
C GLN A 193 -12.78 3.91 -11.87
N VAL A 194 -12.54 2.60 -11.95
CA VAL A 194 -12.14 1.78 -10.80
C VAL A 194 -10.77 2.23 -10.26
N SER A 195 -9.84 2.64 -11.13
CA SER A 195 -8.55 3.20 -10.73
C SER A 195 -8.71 4.50 -9.95
N THR A 196 -9.58 5.44 -10.39
CA THR A 196 -9.86 6.67 -9.62
C THR A 196 -10.50 6.36 -8.26
N GLN A 197 -11.48 5.44 -8.23
CA GLN A 197 -12.11 5.01 -6.97
C GLN A 197 -11.12 4.35 -6.01
N LEU A 198 -10.11 3.63 -6.52
CA LEU A 198 -9.06 3.03 -5.71
C LEU A 198 -8.11 4.07 -5.11
N GLU A 199 -7.72 5.10 -5.86
CA GLU A 199 -6.93 6.22 -5.31
C GLU A 199 -7.74 7.06 -4.31
N ASP A 200 -9.04 7.30 -4.56
CA ASP A 200 -9.94 7.94 -3.58
C ASP A 200 -10.04 7.13 -2.28
N CYS A 201 -10.11 5.79 -2.38
CA CYS A 201 -10.12 4.91 -1.21
C CYS A 201 -8.78 4.91 -0.47
N LYS A 202 -7.64 4.93 -1.17
CA LYS A 202 -6.31 5.08 -0.56
C LYS A 202 -6.19 6.40 0.20
N GLY A 203 -6.58 7.52 -0.41
CA GLY A 203 -6.54 8.83 0.25
C GLY A 203 -7.41 8.89 1.51
N GLN A 204 -8.56 8.21 1.51
CA GLN A 204 -9.39 8.04 2.71
C GLN A 204 -8.70 7.19 3.79
N ILE A 205 -8.01 6.10 3.41
CA ILE A 205 -7.23 5.27 4.35
C ILE A 205 -6.07 6.08 4.94
N GLU A 206 -5.28 6.79 4.11
CA GLU A 206 -4.17 7.64 4.56
C GLU A 206 -4.66 8.75 5.51
N GLN A 207 -5.81 9.38 5.23
CA GLN A 207 -6.42 10.34 6.15
C GLN A 207 -6.80 9.69 7.48
N LEU A 208 -7.45 8.51 7.45
CA LEU A 208 -7.85 7.79 8.67
C LEU A 208 -6.64 7.31 9.48
N GLU A 209 -5.54 6.90 8.84
CA GLU A 209 -4.28 6.57 9.52
C GLU A 209 -3.66 7.80 10.18
N LEU A 210 -3.65 8.96 9.51
CA LEU A 210 -3.21 10.22 10.10
C LEU A 210 -4.07 10.63 11.30
N GLU A 211 -5.40 10.57 11.19
CA GLU A 211 -6.30 10.89 12.31
C GLU A 211 -6.17 9.90 13.48
N ASN A 212 -6.02 8.61 13.21
CA ASN A 212 -5.76 7.59 14.23
C ASN A 212 -4.40 7.81 14.91
N SER A 213 -3.36 8.19 14.16
CA SER A 213 -2.05 8.54 14.72
C SER A 213 -2.12 9.75 15.66
N ARG A 214 -2.91 10.78 15.29
CA ARG A 214 -3.18 11.98 16.12
C ARG A 214 -3.90 11.59 17.41
N LEU A 215 -4.99 10.81 17.30
CA LEU A 215 -5.74 10.33 18.46
C LEU A 215 -4.88 9.46 19.40
N ALA A 216 -3.97 8.66 18.84
CA ALA A 216 -3.01 7.88 19.62
C ALA A 216 -1.94 8.75 20.32
N THR A 217 -1.53 9.88 19.73
CA THR A 217 -0.69 10.88 20.44
C THR A 217 -1.47 11.63 21.51
N ASP A 218 -2.70 12.05 21.25
CA ASP A 218 -3.56 12.76 22.20
C ASP A 218 -3.88 11.89 23.43
N LEU A 219 -4.26 10.62 23.21
CA LEU A 219 -4.50 9.65 24.27
C LEU A 219 -3.23 9.38 25.10
N ARG A 220 -2.06 9.28 24.46
CA ARG A 220 -0.78 9.11 25.17
C ARG A 220 -0.45 10.33 26.05
N ALA A 221 -0.69 11.54 25.56
CA ALA A 221 -0.53 12.76 26.33
C ALA A 221 -1.50 12.83 27.53
N GLN A 222 -2.78 12.49 27.33
CA GLN A 222 -3.77 12.41 28.41
C GLN A 222 -3.38 11.37 29.47
N LEU A 223 -2.91 10.18 29.08
CA LEU A 223 -2.42 9.16 30.01
C LEU A 223 -1.19 9.64 30.80
N GLN A 224 -0.29 10.40 30.17
CA GLN A 224 0.87 10.99 30.86
C GLN A 224 0.47 12.08 31.86
N ILE A 225 -0.56 12.88 31.56
CA ILE A 225 -1.15 13.87 32.49
C ILE A 225 -1.85 13.15 33.65
N LEU A 226 -2.62 12.09 33.40
CA LEU A 226 -3.25 11.30 34.45
C LEU A 226 -2.21 10.64 35.38
N ALA A 227 -1.09 10.15 34.82
CA ALA A 227 0.01 9.60 35.61
C ALA A 227 0.71 10.65 36.50
N SER A 228 0.90 11.88 36.02
CA SER A 228 1.49 12.96 36.84
C SER A 228 0.52 13.51 37.89
N MET A 229 -0.78 13.58 37.58
CA MET A 229 -1.81 13.86 38.59
C MET A 229 -1.88 12.75 39.65
N GLN A 230 -1.69 11.47 39.27
CA GLN A 230 -1.67 10.37 40.23
C GLN A 230 -0.43 10.38 41.12
N SER A 231 0.75 10.80 40.62
CA SER A 231 1.93 10.97 41.47
C SER A 231 1.79 12.17 42.40
N GLN A 232 1.23 13.29 41.93
CA GLN A 232 0.88 14.44 42.78
C GLN A 232 -0.13 14.07 43.88
N LEU A 233 -1.15 13.26 43.58
CA LEU A 233 -2.11 12.78 44.59
C LEU A 233 -1.46 11.86 45.62
N LYS A 234 -0.53 10.99 45.22
CA LYS A 234 0.24 10.14 46.15
C LYS A 234 1.16 10.98 47.06
N GLU A 235 1.76 12.03 46.52
CA GLU A 235 2.61 12.95 47.27
C GLU A 235 1.81 13.84 48.24
N LEU A 236 0.61 14.28 47.85
CA LEU A 236 -0.32 14.93 48.78
C LEU A 236 -0.82 13.95 49.87
N GLN A 237 -0.95 12.65 49.55
CA GLN A 237 -1.27 11.61 50.53
C GLN A 237 -0.13 11.35 51.52
N SER A 238 1.13 11.27 51.07
CA SER A 238 2.29 11.11 51.96
C SER A 238 2.47 12.34 52.86
N GLN A 239 2.34 13.54 52.32
CA GLN A 239 2.37 14.79 53.08
C GLN A 239 1.23 14.86 54.10
N HIS A 240 0.00 14.49 53.72
CA HIS A 240 -1.12 14.46 54.67
C HIS A 240 -0.93 13.42 55.78
N ALA A 241 -0.41 12.23 55.46
CA ALA A 241 -0.09 11.21 56.45
C ALA A 241 1.02 11.67 57.41
N HIS A 242 2.07 12.33 56.91
CA HIS A 242 3.11 12.94 57.73
C HIS A 242 2.53 14.01 58.65
N CYS A 243 1.72 14.94 58.12
CA CYS A 243 1.04 15.97 58.93
C CYS A 243 0.11 15.37 59.99
N ALA A 244 -0.58 14.25 59.70
CA ALA A 244 -1.41 13.55 60.67
C ALA A 244 -0.57 12.91 61.80
N GLN A 245 0.59 12.34 61.48
CA GLN A 245 1.55 11.82 62.47
C GLN A 245 2.19 12.96 63.30
N ASP A 246 2.45 14.10 62.67
CA ASP A 246 2.94 15.33 63.29
C ASP A 246 1.91 15.98 64.23
N LEU A 247 0.63 15.80 63.96
CA LEU A 247 -0.46 16.20 64.86
C LEU A 247 -0.59 15.21 66.01
N ALA A 248 -0.64 13.91 65.73
CA ALA A 248 -0.75 12.87 66.76
C ALA A 248 0.40 12.93 67.79
N THR A 249 1.64 13.19 67.35
CA THR A 249 2.79 13.37 68.26
C THR A 249 2.71 14.69 69.06
N LYS A 250 2.14 15.76 68.50
CA LYS A 250 1.87 17.00 69.24
C LYS A 250 0.74 16.80 70.27
N ASP A 251 -0.31 16.06 69.93
CA ASP A 251 -1.40 15.71 70.83
C ASP A 251 -0.90 14.81 71.99
N GLU A 252 -0.01 13.85 71.71
CA GLU A 252 0.61 13.01 72.74
C GLU A 252 1.54 13.83 73.67
N LEU A 253 2.33 14.76 73.13
CA LEU A 253 3.12 15.71 73.92
C LEU A 253 2.24 16.67 74.74
N LEU A 254 1.10 17.10 74.20
CA LEU A 254 0.11 17.89 74.95
C LEU A 254 -0.49 17.07 76.09
N CYS A 255 -0.81 15.79 75.87
CA CYS A 255 -1.28 14.89 76.93
C CYS A 255 -0.24 14.74 78.06
N GLN A 256 1.04 14.53 77.72
CA GLN A 256 2.14 14.48 78.69
C GLN A 256 2.30 15.80 79.46
N LEU A 257 2.18 16.95 78.78
CA LEU A 257 2.24 18.27 79.40
C LEU A 257 1.04 18.53 80.32
N THR A 258 -0.17 18.13 79.93
CA THR A 258 -1.36 18.23 80.80
C THR A 258 -1.23 17.33 82.02
N GLN A 259 -0.76 16.09 81.87
CA GLN A 259 -0.51 15.21 83.01
C GLN A 259 0.54 15.80 83.97
N SER A 260 1.65 16.32 83.44
CA SER A 260 2.68 16.99 84.26
C SER A 260 2.13 18.22 85.00
N ASN A 261 1.30 19.02 84.35
CA ASN A 261 0.63 20.17 84.98
C ASN A 261 -0.40 19.74 86.03
N GLU A 262 -1.15 18.66 85.82
CA GLU A 262 -2.06 18.09 86.81
C GLU A 262 -1.29 17.53 88.02
N GLU A 263 -0.21 16.79 87.79
CA GLU A 263 0.68 16.29 88.84
C GLU A 263 1.25 17.46 89.68
N GLN A 264 1.80 18.50 89.03
CA GLN A 264 2.24 19.72 89.70
C GLN A 264 1.10 20.42 90.45
N ALA A 265 -0.10 20.51 89.88
CA ALA A 265 -1.26 21.10 90.57
C ALA A 265 -1.65 20.29 91.82
N THR A 266 -1.52 18.96 91.82
CA THR A 266 -1.71 18.15 93.04
C THR A 266 -0.57 18.32 94.05
N GLN A 267 0.67 18.61 93.62
CA GLN A 267 1.79 18.93 94.49
C GLN A 267 1.56 20.29 95.16
N TRP A 268 1.33 21.35 94.38
CA TRP A 268 0.97 22.68 94.89
C TRP A 268 -0.21 22.64 95.85
N LYS A 269 -1.25 21.84 95.57
CA LYS A 269 -2.41 21.67 96.47
C LYS A 269 -2.07 20.93 97.77
N LYS A 270 -1.10 20.02 97.78
CA LYS A 270 -0.58 19.41 99.02
C LYS A 270 0.22 20.41 99.83
N GLU A 271 1.07 21.20 99.18
CA GLU A 271 1.86 22.26 99.82
C GLU A 271 0.98 23.39 100.38
N GLU A 272 -0.04 23.82 99.66
CA GLU A 272 -1.03 24.80 100.12
C GLU A 272 -1.77 24.30 101.37
N MET A 273 -2.14 23.01 101.42
CA MET A 273 -2.76 22.39 102.59
C MET A 273 -1.78 22.23 103.77
N ALA A 274 -0.51 21.94 103.49
CA ALA A 274 0.54 21.90 104.53
C ALA A 274 0.82 23.30 105.11
N LEU A 275 0.87 24.34 104.26
CA LEU A 275 0.97 25.74 104.68
C LEU A 275 -0.23 26.16 105.54
N LYS A 276 -1.46 25.82 105.15
CA LYS A 276 -2.67 26.05 105.95
C LYS A 276 -2.61 25.34 107.31
N HIS A 277 -2.14 24.09 107.35
CA HIS A 277 -1.96 23.37 108.62
C HIS A 277 -0.91 24.03 109.52
N MET A 278 0.26 24.38 108.96
CA MET A 278 1.31 25.09 109.69
C MET A 278 0.82 26.44 110.22
N GLN A 279 0.09 27.21 109.41
CA GLN A 279 -0.50 28.48 109.81
C GLN A 279 -1.53 28.31 110.95
N ALA A 280 -2.35 27.26 110.91
CA ALA A 280 -3.30 26.95 111.99
C ALA A 280 -2.61 26.53 113.29
N GLU A 281 -1.51 25.76 113.22
CA GLU A 281 -0.72 25.40 114.40
C GLU A 281 0.03 26.61 114.97
N LEU A 282 0.49 27.54 114.13
CA LEU A 282 1.10 28.80 114.53
C LEU A 282 0.06 29.75 115.18
N GLN A 283 -1.17 29.82 114.64
CA GLN A 283 -2.29 30.53 115.29
C GLN A 283 -2.65 29.92 116.66
N LYS A 284 -2.62 28.59 116.78
CA LYS A 284 -2.84 27.87 118.04
C LYS A 284 -1.72 28.13 119.04
N GLN A 285 -0.45 28.18 118.62
CA GLN A 285 0.67 28.63 119.46
C GLN A 285 0.51 30.08 119.92
N HIS A 286 0.11 30.99 119.03
CA HIS A 286 -0.23 32.37 119.42
C HIS A 286 -1.40 32.45 120.40
N ALA A 287 -2.43 31.60 120.27
CA ALA A 287 -3.54 31.55 121.22
C ALA A 287 -3.12 31.01 122.60
N VAL A 288 -2.23 30.02 122.65
CA VAL A 288 -1.62 29.54 123.91
C VAL A 288 -0.77 30.63 124.55
N LEU A 289 0.16 31.25 123.81
CA LEU A 289 0.99 32.35 124.30
C LEU A 289 0.17 33.55 124.77
N ALA A 290 -0.91 33.92 124.05
CA ALA A 290 -1.82 34.97 124.47
C ALA A 290 -2.56 34.63 125.77
N LYS A 291 -2.89 33.35 125.99
CA LYS A 291 -3.45 32.89 127.26
C LYS A 291 -2.39 32.89 128.37
N GLU A 292 -1.17 32.40 128.12
CA GLU A 292 -0.08 32.43 129.11
C GLU A 292 0.25 33.87 129.54
N VAL A 293 0.24 34.84 128.62
CA VAL A 293 0.41 36.27 128.92
C VAL A 293 -0.78 36.82 129.74
N GLN A 294 -2.01 36.40 129.47
CA GLN A 294 -3.18 36.79 130.25
C GLN A 294 -3.18 36.16 131.65
N ASP A 295 -2.92 34.86 131.76
CA ASP A 295 -2.79 34.14 133.03
C ASP A 295 -1.65 34.77 133.88
N LEU A 296 -0.50 35.09 133.27
CA LEU A 296 0.59 35.83 133.94
C LEU A 296 0.16 37.23 134.40
N LYS A 297 -0.56 37.98 133.56
CA LYS A 297 -1.08 39.30 133.92
C LYS A 297 -2.05 39.22 135.11
N GLU A 298 -2.90 38.21 135.16
CA GLU A 298 -3.79 37.95 136.30
C GLU A 298 -2.99 37.60 137.57
N THR A 299 -1.92 36.79 137.50
CA THR A 299 -1.05 36.56 138.67
C THR A 299 -0.32 37.82 139.13
N LEU A 300 0.04 38.73 138.22
CA LEU A 300 0.72 39.98 138.53
C LEU A 300 -0.25 40.99 139.18
N GLU A 301 -1.49 41.06 138.70
CA GLU A 301 -2.57 41.83 139.34
C GLU A 301 -2.93 41.27 140.73
N PHE A 302 -2.85 39.95 140.92
CA PHE A 302 -3.05 39.32 142.24
C PHE A 302 -1.91 39.67 143.22
N ALA A 303 -0.66 39.61 142.76
CA ALA A 303 0.50 39.98 143.56
C ALA A 303 0.51 41.48 143.93
N ASP A 304 0.06 42.37 143.03
CA ASP A 304 -0.05 43.80 143.34
C ASP A 304 -1.19 44.09 144.33
N GLN A 305 -2.32 43.37 144.25
CA GLN A 305 -3.37 43.42 145.28
C GLN A 305 -2.86 42.92 146.66
N GLU A 306 -2.12 41.82 146.70
CA GLU A 306 -1.51 41.29 147.93
C GLU A 306 -0.48 42.27 148.53
N ASN A 307 0.31 42.94 147.68
CA ASN A 307 1.24 43.99 148.08
C ASN A 307 0.52 45.25 148.60
N GLN A 308 -0.60 45.65 148.00
CA GLN A 308 -1.45 46.74 148.50
C GLN A 308 -2.07 46.39 149.87
N VAL A 309 -2.48 45.14 150.09
CA VAL A 309 -2.93 44.66 151.41
C VAL A 309 -1.78 44.71 152.42
N ALA A 310 -0.59 44.21 152.07
CA ALA A 310 0.59 44.28 152.94
C ALA A 310 0.96 45.72 153.31
N HIS A 311 0.87 46.67 152.38
CA HIS A 311 1.07 48.09 152.66
C HIS A 311 0.00 48.68 153.60
N LEU A 312 -1.25 48.27 153.48
CA LEU A 312 -2.33 48.68 154.39
C LEU A 312 -2.14 48.11 155.80
N GLU A 313 -1.79 46.82 155.93
CA GLU A 313 -1.49 46.18 157.22
C GLU A 313 -0.26 46.82 157.90
N LEU A 314 0.81 47.07 157.14
CA LEU A 314 2.02 47.73 157.64
C LEU A 314 1.73 49.18 158.09
N GLY A 315 0.90 49.91 157.34
CA GLY A 315 0.40 51.23 157.76
C GLY A 315 -0.46 51.17 159.03
N GLN A 316 -1.25 50.09 159.21
CA GLN A 316 -2.05 49.87 160.41
C GLN A 316 -1.16 49.57 161.63
N VAL A 317 -0.09 48.78 161.45
CA VAL A 317 0.96 48.54 162.45
C VAL A 317 1.70 49.84 162.79
N GLU A 318 2.06 50.68 161.82
CA GLU A 318 2.63 52.01 162.10
C GLU A 318 1.72 52.89 162.96
N CYS A 319 0.40 52.86 162.73
CA CYS A 319 -0.56 53.63 163.52
C CYS A 319 -0.65 53.10 164.97
N GLN A 320 -0.63 51.78 165.15
CA GLN A 320 -0.53 51.15 166.48
C GLN A 320 0.80 51.48 167.17
N LEU A 321 1.91 51.54 166.41
CA LEU A 321 3.22 51.91 166.94
C LEU A 321 3.27 53.39 167.37
N LYS A 322 2.65 54.30 166.60
CA LYS A 322 2.53 55.73 166.93
C LYS A 322 1.73 55.94 168.20
N THR A 323 0.55 55.32 168.32
CA THR A 323 -0.29 55.43 169.54
C THR A 323 0.38 54.83 170.78
N THR A 324 1.12 53.73 170.65
CA THR A 324 1.90 53.18 171.78
C THR A 324 3.12 54.05 172.14
N LEU A 325 3.75 54.73 171.18
CA LEU A 325 4.78 55.75 171.42
C LEU A 325 4.22 56.99 172.13
N GLU A 326 2.99 57.40 171.82
CA GLU A 326 2.31 58.52 172.47
C GLU A 326 1.97 58.19 173.92
N VAL A 327 1.42 57.00 174.20
CA VAL A 327 1.21 56.50 175.58
C VAL A 327 2.53 56.39 176.36
N LEU A 328 3.63 55.99 175.70
CA LEU A 328 4.96 55.98 176.33
C LEU A 328 5.48 57.39 176.64
N ARG A 329 5.24 58.38 175.78
CA ARG A 329 5.59 59.79 176.04
C ARG A 329 4.77 60.39 177.18
N GLU A 330 3.46 60.14 177.21
CA GLU A 330 2.58 60.59 178.29
C GLU A 330 2.97 59.95 179.64
N ARG A 331 3.32 58.66 179.63
CA ARG A 331 3.88 57.98 180.81
C ARG A 331 5.26 58.50 181.23
N SER A 332 6.11 58.91 180.29
CA SER A 332 7.38 59.58 180.60
C SER A 332 7.17 60.97 181.23
N LEU A 333 6.16 61.72 180.78
CA LEU A 333 5.79 63.00 181.40
C LEU A 333 5.37 62.80 182.87
N GLN A 334 4.49 61.83 183.13
CA GLN A 334 4.07 61.45 184.49
C GLN A 334 5.24 61.03 185.40
N CYS A 335 6.31 60.47 184.84
CA CYS A 335 7.53 60.13 185.59
C CYS A 335 8.36 61.36 185.99
N GLU A 336 8.41 62.41 185.15
CA GLU A 336 9.06 63.69 185.49
C GLU A 336 8.19 64.50 186.46
N ASP A 337 6.86 64.53 186.31
CA ASP A 337 5.94 65.13 187.30
C ASP A 337 6.15 64.51 188.70
N LEU A 338 6.27 63.18 188.77
CA LEU A 338 6.56 62.45 190.02
C LEU A 338 7.91 62.85 190.63
N LYS A 339 8.95 63.00 189.81
CA LYS A 339 10.30 63.40 190.23
C LYS A 339 10.31 64.83 190.79
N ASP A 340 9.62 65.77 190.14
CA ASP A 340 9.44 67.14 190.65
C ASP A 340 8.74 67.15 192.01
N THR A 341 7.72 66.30 192.25
CA THR A 341 7.10 66.20 193.58
C THR A 341 8.08 65.68 194.65
N VAL A 342 9.00 64.77 194.29
CA VAL A 342 10.02 64.23 195.21
C VAL A 342 11.07 65.29 195.58
N GLU A 343 11.48 66.15 194.65
CA GLU A 343 12.39 67.27 194.97
C GLU A 343 11.68 68.34 195.81
N ASN A 344 10.40 68.63 195.51
CA ASN A 344 9.57 69.54 196.29
C ASN A 344 9.38 69.06 197.75
N LEU A 345 9.28 67.75 197.98
CA LEU A 345 9.24 67.14 199.31
C LEU A 345 10.59 67.22 200.05
N LYS A 346 11.72 67.03 199.36
CA LYS A 346 13.07 67.24 199.94
C LYS A 346 13.26 68.68 200.42
N ALA A 347 12.84 69.67 199.62
CA ALA A 347 12.93 71.08 199.97
C ALA A 347 12.12 71.42 201.24
N LYS A 348 10.90 70.87 201.37
CA LYS A 348 10.05 71.04 202.56
C LYS A 348 10.66 70.45 203.83
N LEU A 349 11.31 69.28 203.73
CA LEU A 349 11.98 68.66 204.87
C LEU A 349 13.10 69.57 205.44
N ALA A 350 13.89 70.19 204.56
CA ALA A 350 14.95 71.11 204.94
C ALA A 350 14.39 72.39 205.64
N SER A 351 13.28 72.95 205.16
CA SER A 351 12.64 74.11 205.79
C SER A 351 12.13 73.80 207.20
N THR A 352 11.52 72.64 207.41
CA THR A 352 10.97 72.26 208.73
C THR A 352 12.04 72.05 209.82
N ILE A 353 13.29 71.79 209.45
CA ILE A 353 14.40 71.64 210.41
C ILE A 353 14.85 73.03 210.90
N ALA A 354 15.06 73.98 209.99
CA ALA A 354 15.46 75.34 210.33
C ALA A 354 14.41 76.08 211.18
N GLU A 355 13.12 75.94 210.83
CA GLU A 355 12.02 76.61 211.54
C GLU A 355 11.88 76.24 213.02
N ASN A 356 12.32 75.05 213.44
CA ASN A 356 12.21 74.62 214.84
C ASN A 356 13.31 75.20 215.72
N GLU A 357 14.53 75.38 215.21
CA GLU A 357 15.62 76.00 215.96
C GLU A 357 15.39 77.52 216.15
N GLU A 358 14.74 78.18 215.18
CA GLU A 358 14.38 79.60 215.27
C GLU A 358 13.20 79.87 216.24
N LYS A 359 12.20 78.98 216.30
CA LYS A 359 11.02 79.12 217.19
C LYS A 359 11.37 79.09 218.68
N GLU A 360 12.43 78.38 219.09
CA GLU A 360 12.95 78.42 220.47
C GLU A 360 13.45 79.83 220.85
N LEU A 361 14.08 80.54 219.92
CA LEU A 361 14.61 81.89 220.16
C LEU A 361 13.52 82.97 220.16
N GLU A 362 12.54 82.89 219.25
CA GLU A 362 11.55 83.95 219.10
C GLU A 362 10.47 83.96 220.20
N ASN A 363 10.16 82.81 220.81
CA ASN A 363 9.29 82.74 221.99
C ASN A 363 9.83 83.54 223.19
N ARG A 364 11.15 83.76 223.28
CA ARG A 364 11.75 84.64 224.31
C ARG A 364 11.62 86.13 223.97
N ARG A 365 11.27 86.49 222.73
CA ARG A 365 11.23 87.88 222.24
C ARG A 365 9.83 88.49 222.20
N GLN A 366 8.76 87.71 222.27
CA GLN A 366 7.40 88.28 222.40
C GLN A 366 7.17 89.02 223.73
N CYS A 367 7.95 88.76 224.78
CA CYS A 367 7.97 89.61 225.98
C CYS A 367 8.56 91.02 225.74
N ALA A 368 9.23 91.28 224.62
CA ALA A 368 10.02 92.49 224.43
C ALA A 368 9.23 93.68 223.83
N GLN A 369 8.00 93.51 223.33
CA GLN A 369 7.35 94.55 222.52
C GLN A 369 5.86 94.85 222.77
N GLU A 370 5.38 94.68 224.00
CA GLU A 370 4.38 95.63 224.56
C GLU A 370 4.88 97.09 224.41
N LEU A 371 6.20 97.26 224.43
CA LEU A 371 6.96 98.51 224.36
C LEU A 371 6.96 99.26 223.01
N ARG A 372 6.25 98.84 221.95
CA ARG A 372 6.24 99.61 220.67
C ARG A 372 4.88 99.85 219.99
N VAL A 373 3.77 99.66 220.72
CA VAL A 373 2.66 100.64 220.59
C VAL A 373 3.16 102.02 221.07
N LEU A 374 4.05 102.02 222.06
CA LEU A 374 5.00 103.10 222.31
C LEU A 374 6.07 103.15 221.20
N THR A 375 5.67 103.48 219.96
CA THR A 375 6.58 104.19 219.05
C THR A 375 6.16 104.42 217.59
N LYS A 376 4.87 104.67 217.30
CA LYS A 376 4.49 105.42 216.08
C LYS A 376 4.84 106.94 216.11
N GLN A 377 5.56 107.42 217.13
CA GLN A 377 6.36 108.67 217.11
C GLN A 377 7.70 108.51 216.35
N LEU A 378 8.09 107.30 215.92
CA LEU A 378 9.47 106.99 215.48
C LEU A 378 9.61 106.54 214.01
N GLN A 379 8.56 106.74 213.22
CA GLN A 379 8.66 107.03 211.77
C GLN A 379 8.38 108.53 211.47
N SER A 380 8.53 109.38 212.50
CA SER A 380 8.88 110.79 212.37
C SER A 380 9.87 111.28 213.47
N LEU A 381 10.75 110.45 214.03
CA LEU A 381 12.10 110.21 213.47
C LEU A 381 12.11 109.33 212.21
N THR A 382 13.26 109.16 211.54
CA THR A 382 13.46 108.01 210.65
C THR A 382 12.88 108.09 209.22
N LEU A 383 13.42 108.80 208.22
CA LEU A 383 14.48 109.82 208.08
C LEU A 383 15.86 109.59 208.78
N PHE A 384 16.23 108.34 209.06
CA PHE A 384 17.42 108.00 209.88
C PHE A 384 17.91 106.55 209.73
N LEU A 385 17.03 105.60 209.39
CA LEU A 385 17.36 104.18 209.16
C LEU A 385 16.90 103.80 207.74
N GLN A 386 17.59 104.18 206.66
CA GLN A 386 19.03 104.12 206.35
C GLN A 386 19.52 102.71 205.97
N THR A 387 19.24 102.35 204.71
CA THR A 387 20.19 101.70 203.77
C THR A 387 20.65 100.24 204.02
N LYS A 388 21.20 99.65 202.93
CA LYS A 388 22.12 98.49 202.89
C LYS A 388 21.48 97.12 203.24
N LEU A 389 22.08 95.97 202.94
CA LEU A 389 23.33 95.64 202.21
C LEU A 389 23.03 94.41 201.30
N LYS A 390 23.32 94.43 199.98
CA LYS A 390 24.44 93.80 199.23
C LYS A 390 24.93 92.38 199.65
N GLU A 391 25.51 91.68 198.65
CA GLU A 391 26.67 90.74 198.72
C GLU A 391 26.42 89.33 199.31
N LYS A 392 27.11 88.24 198.89
CA LYS A 392 28.07 87.99 197.76
C LYS A 392 28.26 86.47 197.51
N ALA A 393 28.55 86.09 196.25
CA ALA A 393 29.60 85.16 195.73
C ALA A 393 29.90 83.78 196.44
N GLU A 394 30.77 82.85 195.98
CA GLU A 394 31.73 82.81 194.85
C GLU A 394 31.83 81.36 194.19
N PRO A 395 32.94 80.70 193.72
CA PRO A 395 32.95 80.03 192.39
C PRO A 395 33.51 78.55 192.30
N GLU A 396 33.94 78.12 191.07
CA GLU A 396 34.97 77.08 190.72
C GLU A 396 34.59 75.55 190.74
N ILE A 397 35.19 74.55 190.02
CA ILE A 397 36.14 74.44 188.85
C ILE A 397 36.17 72.99 188.21
N LEU A 398 36.43 72.83 186.89
CA LEU A 398 36.97 71.65 186.08
C LEU A 398 36.32 70.22 186.18
N LEU A 399 36.40 69.20 185.28
CA LEU A 399 37.21 68.66 184.11
C LEU A 399 36.35 67.52 183.40
N LYS A 400 36.58 66.77 182.26
CA LYS A 400 37.50 66.66 181.08
C LYS A 400 36.99 65.58 180.03
N ASN A 401 37.49 65.59 178.76
CA ASN A 401 37.75 64.45 177.80
C ASN A 401 36.61 63.54 177.22
N THR A 402 36.50 63.10 175.92
CA THR A 402 37.17 63.40 174.60
C THR A 402 36.49 62.75 173.31
N ALA A 403 36.55 63.40 172.10
CA ALA A 403 36.42 62.90 170.67
C ALA A 403 35.04 62.39 170.09
N CYS A 404 34.70 62.11 168.78
CA CYS A 404 34.99 62.52 167.34
C CYS A 404 33.93 61.82 166.38
N VAL A 405 33.54 62.09 165.08
CA VAL A 405 33.95 62.85 163.83
C VAL A 405 34.64 61.97 162.72
N SER A 406 34.40 61.94 161.37
CA SER A 406 33.67 62.75 160.31
C SER A 406 32.89 61.95 159.17
N ALA A 407 32.85 62.34 157.86
CA ALA A 407 31.87 61.90 156.78
C ALA A 407 32.23 62.11 155.24
N GLN A 408 31.23 62.02 154.28
CA GLN A 408 31.13 62.26 152.77
C GLN A 408 30.95 61.00 151.81
N GLU A 409 30.52 60.95 150.51
CA GLU A 409 30.34 61.89 149.32
C GLU A 409 29.15 61.57 148.28
N HIS A 410 29.33 61.48 146.92
CA HIS A 410 28.33 61.70 145.78
C HIS A 410 28.62 60.94 144.39
N PRO A 411 28.03 61.17 143.14
CA PRO A 411 26.65 61.38 142.52
C PRO A 411 26.29 60.57 141.15
N PRO A 412 25.08 60.73 140.48
CA PRO A 412 24.58 60.12 139.16
C PRO A 412 24.61 61.06 137.88
N PRO A 413 23.87 61.00 136.68
CA PRO A 413 22.73 60.18 136.07
C PRO A 413 22.61 59.94 134.47
N SER A 414 21.47 59.37 133.96
CA SER A 414 20.64 59.68 132.69
C SER A 414 20.77 59.16 131.19
N ASP A 415 19.61 58.69 130.63
CA ASP A 415 18.81 58.98 129.35
C ASP A 415 19.07 58.65 127.82
N SER A 416 17.97 58.24 127.10
CA SER A 416 17.51 58.56 125.69
C SER A 416 17.63 57.59 124.44
N THR A 417 17.19 58.03 123.21
CA THR A 417 16.48 57.19 122.16
C THR A 417 16.68 57.60 120.65
N PHE A 418 16.29 56.72 119.67
CA PHE A 418 15.71 56.96 118.30
C PHE A 418 16.45 56.48 116.98
N LEU A 419 15.86 56.75 115.79
CA LEU A 419 15.96 56.03 114.46
C LEU A 419 16.95 56.59 113.38
N GLY A 420 17.33 55.77 112.36
CA GLY A 420 17.31 56.22 110.93
C GLY A 420 18.42 55.85 109.88
N ASN A 421 18.25 54.76 109.12
CA ASN A 421 18.46 54.52 107.66
C ASN A 421 19.60 55.11 106.75
N ILE A 422 20.04 54.29 105.75
CA ILE A 422 20.27 54.56 104.29
C ILE A 422 21.70 54.73 103.61
N LEU A 423 21.91 53.96 102.49
CA LEU A 423 22.72 54.16 101.23
C LEU A 423 24.20 53.69 100.95
N THR A 424 24.36 52.91 99.85
CA THR A 424 25.35 52.92 98.70
C THR A 424 26.85 52.44 98.70
N VAL A 425 27.13 51.53 97.72
CA VAL A 425 28.17 51.53 96.63
C VAL A 425 29.64 51.07 96.82
N THR A 426 30.06 50.13 95.95
CA THR A 426 31.36 49.87 95.21
C THR A 426 31.61 48.35 95.06
N ALA A 427 32.43 47.80 94.15
CA ALA A 427 32.78 48.11 92.74
C ALA A 427 33.51 46.89 92.12
N ASP A 428 33.49 46.76 90.78
CA ASP A 428 34.33 45.95 89.85
C ASP A 428 34.88 44.55 90.23
N LYS A 429 34.67 43.57 89.32
CA LYS A 429 35.72 43.18 88.34
C LYS A 429 35.26 42.26 87.19
N GLU A 430 36.02 42.34 86.10
CA GLU A 430 35.96 41.53 84.86
C GLU A 430 36.49 40.08 85.11
N SER A 431 36.46 39.09 84.20
CA SER A 431 36.48 39.16 82.72
C SER A 431 36.04 37.85 82.02
N GLU A 432 35.92 37.92 80.69
CA GLU A 432 36.11 36.86 79.67
C GLU A 432 35.53 35.44 79.85
N SER A 433 34.59 35.06 78.98
CA SER A 433 34.93 34.42 77.68
C SER A 433 33.69 33.84 76.95
N ALA A 434 33.75 33.80 75.61
CA ALA A 434 32.82 33.06 74.74
C ALA A 434 33.62 32.02 73.93
N PRO A 435 33.01 31.00 73.27
CA PRO A 435 32.44 31.26 71.93
C PRO A 435 31.29 30.35 71.41
N VAL A 436 30.45 30.94 70.55
CA VAL A 436 29.91 30.40 69.26
C VAL A 436 29.02 29.13 69.21
N SER A 437 27.84 29.32 68.62
CA SER A 437 27.25 28.49 67.54
C SER A 437 26.42 29.43 66.67
N LEU A 438 26.66 29.66 65.37
CA LEU A 438 26.92 28.78 64.20
C LEU A 438 25.63 28.21 63.57
N LEU A 439 24.92 29.11 62.88
CA LEU A 439 23.94 28.91 61.79
C LEU A 439 23.76 30.30 61.13
N GLY A 440 23.39 30.48 59.87
CA GLY A 440 23.15 29.58 58.75
C GLY A 440 22.62 30.43 57.57
N SER A 441 23.13 30.23 56.36
CA SER A 441 22.73 31.04 55.18
C SER A 441 21.34 30.62 54.68
N ASP A 442 20.46 31.55 54.28
CA ASP A 442 20.43 31.94 52.86
C ASP A 442 19.51 33.10 52.46
N LYS A 443 19.86 33.64 51.29
CA LYS A 443 19.31 34.80 50.58
C LYS A 443 17.77 34.81 50.46
N SER A 444 17.18 35.99 50.66
CA SER A 444 15.90 36.38 50.05
C SER A 444 16.08 37.69 49.29
N ALA A 445 15.45 37.82 48.13
CA ALA A 445 15.58 38.99 47.26
C ALA A 445 14.26 39.76 47.18
N PHE A 446 14.32 41.09 47.28
CA PHE A 446 13.74 42.07 46.32
C PHE A 446 13.65 43.48 46.92
N THR A 447 14.05 44.50 46.13
CA THR A 447 13.96 45.95 46.39
C THR A 447 14.74 46.48 47.62
N ARG A 448 15.11 47.78 47.69
CA ARG A 448 14.76 48.94 46.85
C ARG A 448 15.99 49.83 46.59
N VAL A 449 15.98 50.59 45.49
CA VAL A 449 17.00 51.60 45.16
C VAL A 449 16.91 52.81 46.10
N ALA A 450 18.07 53.30 46.56
CA ALA A 450 18.32 54.65 47.04
C ALA A 450 19.69 55.12 46.50
N SER A 451 19.88 56.43 46.27
CA SER A 451 21.00 56.94 45.47
C SER A 451 21.79 58.06 46.15
N MET A 452 23.13 57.88 46.20
CA MET A 452 24.27 58.83 46.19
C MET A 452 24.28 60.18 46.97
N VAL A 453 25.52 60.68 47.15
CA VAL A 453 25.95 62.02 47.60
C VAL A 453 25.90 62.22 49.14
N SER A 454 26.90 62.78 49.83
CA SER A 454 28.22 63.41 49.50
C SER A 454 29.37 62.73 50.29
N LEU A 455 30.67 62.74 49.94
CA LEU A 455 31.62 63.85 49.69
C LEU A 455 31.72 64.84 50.89
N GLN A 456 32.89 65.24 51.43
CA GLN A 456 34.31 64.93 51.12
C GLN A 456 35.25 65.15 52.37
N PRO A 457 36.54 65.54 52.30
CA PRO A 457 37.71 64.75 52.76
C PRO A 457 38.42 65.20 54.06
N THR A 458 39.43 64.42 54.50
CA THR A 458 40.81 64.86 54.83
C THR A 458 41.73 63.60 54.90
N GLU A 459 43.06 63.76 54.79
CA GLU A 459 44.00 62.74 54.31
C GLU A 459 44.87 62.03 55.38
N ILE A 460 45.14 60.73 55.14
CA ILE A 460 46.44 60.02 55.33
C ILE A 460 47.06 60.07 56.76
N PRO A 461 47.17 58.90 57.45
CA PRO A 461 48.23 57.95 57.09
C PRO A 461 47.81 56.47 57.01
N GLY A 462 47.98 55.88 55.82
CA GLY A 462 47.80 54.44 55.57
C GLY A 462 48.27 53.95 54.19
N MET A 463 49.00 54.79 53.44
CA MET A 463 49.26 54.60 52.00
C MET A 463 49.99 53.29 51.68
N GLU A 464 51.00 52.90 52.47
CA GLU A 464 51.75 51.64 52.23
C GLU A 464 50.86 50.42 52.37
N LYS A 465 50.01 50.32 53.40
CA LYS A 465 49.04 49.23 53.52
C LYS A 465 48.06 49.21 52.35
N SER A 466 47.49 50.35 51.96
CA SER A 466 46.60 50.38 50.79
C SER A 466 47.30 50.05 49.48
N LEU A 467 48.62 50.23 49.38
CA LEU A 467 49.42 49.86 48.20
C LEU A 467 49.80 48.37 48.22
N GLU A 468 50.09 47.80 49.39
CA GLU A 468 50.26 46.36 49.60
C GLU A 468 48.95 45.61 49.32
N GLU A 469 47.83 46.06 49.89
CA GLU A 469 46.48 45.52 49.65
C GLU A 469 46.05 45.63 48.17
N MET A 470 46.42 46.72 47.49
CA MET A 470 46.22 46.87 46.04
C MET A 470 47.13 45.95 45.23
N SER A 471 48.37 45.73 45.68
CA SER A 471 49.32 44.80 45.07
C SER A 471 48.85 43.35 45.20
N THR A 472 48.41 42.93 46.39
CA THR A 472 47.82 41.60 46.59
C THR A 472 46.53 41.43 45.79
N MET A 473 45.63 42.42 45.79
CA MET A 473 44.41 42.37 44.97
C MET A 473 44.73 42.33 43.46
N THR A 474 45.82 42.94 43.00
CA THR A 474 46.27 42.86 41.59
C THR A 474 46.86 41.49 41.27
N LEU A 475 47.60 40.87 42.19
CA LEU A 475 48.11 39.50 42.05
C LEU A 475 46.98 38.45 42.12
N GLU A 476 45.97 38.65 42.97
CA GLU A 476 44.75 37.86 43.01
C GLU A 476 43.96 38.01 41.71
N LEU A 477 43.76 39.23 41.21
CA LEU A 477 43.12 39.46 39.91
C LEU A 477 43.92 38.83 38.76
N GLN A 478 45.26 38.86 38.81
CA GLN A 478 46.12 38.24 37.80
C GLN A 478 46.03 36.71 37.85
N SER A 479 46.06 36.09 39.04
CA SER A 479 45.90 34.64 39.18
C SER A 479 44.49 34.15 38.81
N LEU A 480 43.44 34.93 39.13
CA LEU A 480 42.08 34.67 38.64
C LEU A 480 41.96 34.84 37.12
N CYS A 481 42.68 35.78 36.52
CA CYS A 481 42.76 35.91 35.06
C CYS A 481 43.47 34.70 34.42
N SER A 482 44.58 34.24 34.99
CA SER A 482 45.27 33.02 34.55
C SER A 482 44.39 31.79 34.69
N LEU A 483 43.74 31.57 35.84
CA LEU A 483 42.83 30.45 36.06
C LEU A 483 41.62 30.48 35.11
N LEU A 484 41.08 31.67 34.82
CA LEU A 484 40.02 31.87 33.83
C LEU A 484 40.51 31.61 32.40
N GLN A 485 41.78 31.88 32.09
CA GLN A 485 42.38 31.56 30.80
C GLN A 485 42.64 30.06 30.66
N GLU A 486 43.24 29.41 31.66
CA GLU A 486 43.46 27.96 31.70
C GLU A 486 42.12 27.21 31.56
N SER A 487 41.09 27.61 32.30
CA SER A 487 39.74 27.04 32.19
C SER A 487 39.12 27.23 30.80
N LYS A 488 39.35 28.37 30.13
CA LYS A 488 38.94 28.58 28.73
C LYS A 488 39.74 27.71 27.76
N GLU A 489 41.04 27.56 27.96
CA GLU A 489 41.91 26.72 27.13
C GLU A 489 41.62 25.22 27.31
N GLU A 490 41.19 24.80 28.51
CA GLU A 490 40.62 23.46 28.76
C GLU A 490 39.27 23.28 28.07
N ALA A 491 38.35 24.25 28.18
CA ALA A 491 37.06 24.21 27.48
C ALA A 491 37.24 24.17 25.95
N VAL A 492 38.19 24.94 25.40
CA VAL A 492 38.53 24.91 23.97
C VAL A 492 39.14 23.55 23.57
N ARG A 493 40.08 22.99 24.36
CA ARG A 493 40.63 21.65 24.11
C ARG A 493 39.56 20.57 24.16
N ALA A 494 38.64 20.63 25.13
CA ALA A 494 37.53 19.68 25.25
C ALA A 494 36.53 19.80 24.09
N LEU A 495 36.24 21.02 23.61
CA LEU A 495 35.42 21.24 22.42
C LEU A 495 36.12 20.77 21.14
N GLN A 496 37.43 21.01 20.99
CA GLN A 496 38.24 20.51 19.87
C GLN A 496 38.25 18.97 19.83
N GLN A 497 38.52 18.31 20.96
CA GLN A 497 38.43 16.85 21.06
C GLN A 497 37.04 16.35 20.66
N LYS A 498 35.98 16.97 21.19
CA LYS A 498 34.59 16.60 20.87
C LYS A 498 34.23 16.83 19.39
N ILE A 499 34.83 17.82 18.73
CA ILE A 499 34.70 18.03 17.28
C ILE A 499 35.39 16.89 16.52
N CYS A 500 36.62 16.51 16.89
CA CYS A 500 37.32 15.37 16.30
C CYS A 500 36.57 14.05 16.52
N ASP A 501 36.05 13.80 17.73
CA ASP A 501 35.24 12.62 18.06
C ASP A 501 33.92 12.57 17.29
N LEU A 502 33.39 13.71 16.83
CA LEU A 502 32.20 13.80 15.99
C LEU A 502 32.53 13.64 14.51
N GLN A 503 33.65 14.22 14.05
CA GLN A 503 34.16 14.03 12.68
C GLN A 503 34.50 12.55 12.41
N ALA A 504 35.19 11.88 13.34
CA ALA A 504 35.52 10.47 13.21
C ALA A 504 34.26 9.57 13.17
N ARG A 505 33.22 9.90 13.96
CA ARG A 505 31.93 9.18 13.92
C ARG A 505 31.15 9.44 12.63
N LEU A 506 31.15 10.68 12.13
CA LEU A 506 30.50 11.04 10.88
C LEU A 506 31.18 10.31 9.70
N GLN A 507 32.51 10.30 9.65
CA GLN A 507 33.25 9.55 8.62
C GLN A 507 32.97 8.04 8.71
N ALA A 508 33.01 7.43 9.90
CA ALA A 508 32.69 6.01 10.07
C ALA A 508 31.24 5.69 9.62
N GLN A 509 30.29 6.59 9.87
CA GLN A 509 28.91 6.45 9.42
C GLN A 509 28.77 6.64 7.89
N GLU A 510 29.55 7.54 7.27
CA GLU A 510 29.62 7.68 5.81
C GLU A 510 30.22 6.44 5.15
N GLU A 511 31.25 5.84 5.76
CA GLU A 511 31.84 4.57 5.31
C GLU A 511 30.83 3.41 5.43
N GLU A 512 30.13 3.27 6.56
CA GLU A 512 29.04 2.28 6.75
C GLU A 512 27.91 2.46 5.72
N HIS A 513 27.47 3.70 5.49
CA HIS A 513 26.46 3.99 4.47
C HIS A 513 26.93 3.67 3.04
N GLN A 514 28.21 3.92 2.72
CA GLN A 514 28.78 3.55 1.42
C GLN A 514 28.88 2.04 1.23
N GLU A 515 29.25 1.27 2.27
CA GLU A 515 29.25 -0.19 2.19
C GLU A 515 27.83 -0.76 2.07
N ALA A 516 26.87 -0.22 2.84
CA ALA A 516 25.46 -0.58 2.72
C ALA A 516 24.87 -0.22 1.33
N GLN A 517 25.33 0.86 0.70
CA GLN A 517 24.96 1.20 -0.67
C GLN A 517 25.56 0.21 -1.67
N LYS A 518 26.86 -0.08 -1.61
CA LYS A 518 27.55 -1.05 -2.50
C LYS A 518 26.92 -2.45 -2.40
N ALA A 519 26.50 -2.86 -1.19
CA ALA A 519 25.79 -4.12 -0.98
C ALA A 519 24.42 -4.14 -1.71
N LYS A 520 23.63 -3.05 -1.58
CA LYS A 520 22.35 -2.91 -2.30
C LYS A 520 22.53 -2.86 -3.82
N GLU A 521 23.56 -2.17 -4.31
CA GLU A 521 23.90 -2.12 -5.74
C GLU A 521 24.26 -3.52 -6.28
N ALA A 522 25.04 -4.30 -5.54
CA ALA A 522 25.36 -5.69 -5.89
C ALA A 522 24.12 -6.62 -5.85
N ASP A 523 23.17 -6.41 -4.94
CA ASP A 523 21.91 -7.17 -4.91
C ASP A 523 20.95 -6.77 -6.04
N ILE A 524 20.91 -5.48 -6.41
CA ILE A 524 20.21 -5.00 -7.62
C ILE A 524 20.82 -5.62 -8.87
N GLU A 525 22.16 -5.73 -8.95
CA GLU A 525 22.82 -6.38 -10.09
C GLU A 525 22.46 -7.87 -10.18
N LYS A 526 22.52 -8.62 -9.08
CA LYS A 526 22.07 -10.03 -9.02
C LYS A 526 20.61 -10.18 -9.47
N LEU A 527 19.73 -9.28 -9.05
CA LEU A 527 18.32 -9.30 -9.41
C LEU A 527 18.11 -8.99 -10.90
N ASN A 528 18.86 -8.04 -11.46
CA ASN A 528 18.87 -7.74 -12.90
C ASN A 528 19.41 -8.91 -13.72
N GLN A 529 20.47 -9.59 -13.26
CA GLN A 529 21.00 -10.81 -13.89
C GLN A 529 19.94 -11.94 -13.87
N ALA A 530 19.27 -12.15 -12.73
CA ALA A 530 18.20 -13.13 -12.60
C ALA A 530 16.97 -12.79 -13.48
N LEU A 531 16.62 -11.51 -13.64
CA LEU A 531 15.56 -11.05 -14.53
C LEU A 531 15.93 -11.25 -16.01
N CYS A 532 17.18 -10.97 -16.39
CA CYS A 532 17.70 -11.28 -17.74
C CYS A 532 17.65 -12.78 -18.05
N LEU A 533 17.89 -13.65 -17.06
CA LEU A 533 17.75 -15.11 -17.21
C LEU A 533 16.27 -15.52 -17.31
N ARG A 534 15.39 -14.96 -16.47
CA ARG A 534 13.93 -15.18 -16.55
C ARG A 534 13.39 -14.87 -17.95
N TYR A 535 13.74 -13.70 -18.50
CA TYR A 535 13.30 -13.25 -19.82
C TYR A 535 13.80 -14.16 -20.96
N LYS A 536 15.04 -14.67 -20.88
CA LYS A 536 15.56 -15.67 -21.84
C LYS A 536 14.77 -16.97 -21.76
N ASN A 537 14.60 -17.52 -20.56
CA ASN A 537 13.86 -18.77 -20.35
C ASN A 537 12.38 -18.64 -20.77
N GLU A 538 11.77 -17.48 -20.58
CA GLU A 538 10.40 -17.17 -21.03
C GLU A 538 10.30 -17.13 -22.56
N LYS A 539 11.26 -16.49 -23.24
CA LYS A 539 11.34 -16.50 -24.71
C LYS A 539 11.58 -17.91 -25.27
N GLU A 540 12.49 -18.69 -24.68
CA GLU A 540 12.75 -20.08 -25.05
C GLU A 540 11.50 -20.96 -24.84
N LEU A 541 10.77 -20.77 -23.72
CA LEU A 541 9.50 -21.46 -23.46
C LEU A 541 8.43 -21.07 -24.49
N GLN A 542 8.35 -19.79 -24.88
CA GLN A 542 7.39 -19.31 -25.87
C GLN A 542 7.70 -19.84 -27.29
N GLU A 543 8.98 -19.97 -27.65
CA GLU A 543 9.42 -20.64 -28.88
C GLU A 543 9.06 -22.15 -28.87
N VAL A 544 9.24 -22.85 -27.74
CA VAL A 544 8.82 -24.25 -27.58
C VAL A 544 7.30 -24.40 -27.66
N ILE A 545 6.53 -23.50 -27.06
CA ILE A 545 5.06 -23.48 -27.15
C ILE A 545 4.62 -23.26 -28.60
N GLN A 546 5.28 -22.34 -29.33
CA GLN A 546 4.96 -22.11 -30.74
C GLN A 546 5.25 -23.34 -31.62
N GLN A 547 6.41 -23.99 -31.44
CA GLN A 547 6.74 -25.25 -32.13
C GLN A 547 5.74 -26.38 -31.80
N GLN A 548 5.22 -26.44 -30.57
CA GLN A 548 4.17 -27.39 -30.21
C GLN A 548 2.84 -27.05 -30.89
N ASN A 549 2.45 -25.79 -30.96
CA ASN A 549 1.24 -25.35 -31.65
C ASN A 549 1.29 -25.63 -33.16
N GLU A 550 2.42 -25.35 -33.81
CA GLU A 550 2.66 -25.69 -35.23
C GLU A 550 2.55 -27.20 -35.47
N LYS A 551 3.13 -28.02 -34.59
CA LYS A 551 3.02 -29.48 -34.64
C LYS A 551 1.61 -30.01 -34.37
N ILE A 552 0.81 -29.32 -33.55
CA ILE A 552 -0.60 -29.65 -33.31
C ILE A 552 -1.44 -29.31 -34.54
N LEU A 553 -1.19 -28.16 -35.19
CA LEU A 553 -1.84 -27.79 -36.46
C LEU A 553 -1.54 -28.82 -37.55
N GLU A 554 -0.26 -29.20 -37.74
CA GLU A 554 0.12 -30.30 -38.64
C GLU A 554 -0.63 -31.62 -38.35
N GLN A 555 -0.89 -31.94 -37.08
CA GLN A 555 -1.63 -33.14 -36.70
C GLN A 555 -3.14 -33.01 -36.97
N ILE A 556 -3.70 -31.81 -36.82
CA ILE A 556 -5.10 -31.50 -37.18
C ILE A 556 -5.27 -31.62 -38.69
N ASP A 557 -4.39 -31.03 -39.49
CA ASP A 557 -4.43 -31.10 -40.95
C ASP A 557 -4.35 -32.54 -41.45
N LYS A 558 -3.36 -33.32 -40.96
CA LYS A 558 -3.23 -34.75 -41.28
C LYS A 558 -4.44 -35.57 -40.81
N SER A 559 -5.12 -35.16 -39.73
CA SER A 559 -6.39 -35.78 -39.33
C SER A 559 -7.55 -35.43 -40.26
N GLY A 560 -7.57 -34.21 -40.82
CA GLY A 560 -8.51 -33.78 -41.85
C GLY A 560 -8.33 -34.54 -43.16
N GLU A 561 -7.08 -34.70 -43.62
CA GLU A 561 -6.73 -35.56 -44.76
C GLU A 561 -7.21 -37.01 -44.54
N LEU A 562 -6.94 -37.58 -43.35
CA LEU A 562 -7.41 -38.91 -42.99
C LEU A 562 -8.94 -39.03 -42.94
N ILE A 563 -9.67 -37.95 -42.62
CA ILE A 563 -11.13 -37.91 -42.69
C ILE A 563 -11.60 -37.86 -44.15
N SER A 564 -11.02 -37.00 -45.01
CA SER A 564 -11.36 -36.94 -46.45
C SER A 564 -11.12 -38.30 -47.13
N LEU A 565 -9.92 -38.88 -46.95
CA LEU A 565 -9.57 -40.19 -47.50
C LEU A 565 -10.51 -41.29 -46.99
N ARG A 566 -10.98 -41.21 -45.74
CA ARG A 566 -11.95 -42.14 -45.17
C ARG A 566 -13.33 -41.97 -45.80
N GLU A 567 -13.78 -40.74 -46.01
CA GLU A 567 -15.04 -40.44 -46.70
C GLU A 567 -15.00 -40.93 -48.16
N GLU A 568 -13.93 -40.63 -48.90
CA GLU A 568 -13.66 -41.14 -50.25
C GLU A 568 -13.68 -42.67 -50.29
N VAL A 569 -12.97 -43.34 -49.39
CA VAL A 569 -12.98 -44.81 -49.28
C VAL A 569 -14.40 -45.34 -49.00
N THR A 570 -15.21 -44.68 -48.16
CA THR A 570 -16.62 -45.09 -47.99
C THR A 570 -17.44 -44.87 -49.27
N GLN A 571 -17.19 -43.80 -50.03
CA GLN A 571 -17.90 -43.51 -51.27
C GLN A 571 -17.54 -44.50 -52.39
N LEU A 572 -16.24 -44.78 -52.56
CA LEU A 572 -15.75 -45.83 -53.47
C LEU A 572 -16.31 -47.21 -53.09
N THR A 573 -16.35 -47.53 -51.79
CA THR A 573 -16.95 -48.79 -51.30
C THR A 573 -18.45 -48.88 -51.62
N ARG A 574 -19.21 -47.79 -51.50
CA ARG A 574 -20.63 -47.74 -51.90
C ARG A 574 -20.80 -47.93 -53.42
N SER A 575 -19.97 -47.26 -54.22
CA SER A 575 -20.01 -47.37 -55.69
C SER A 575 -19.64 -48.78 -56.17
N LEU A 576 -18.59 -49.38 -55.62
CA LEU A 576 -18.19 -50.76 -55.90
C LEU A 576 -19.34 -51.74 -55.59
N ARG A 577 -19.98 -51.62 -54.42
CA ARG A 577 -21.11 -52.48 -54.06
C ARG A 577 -22.32 -52.34 -54.98
N ARG A 578 -22.61 -51.13 -55.49
CA ARG A 578 -23.67 -50.96 -56.51
C ARG A 578 -23.34 -51.75 -57.78
N ALA A 579 -22.13 -51.57 -58.33
CA ALA A 579 -21.66 -52.32 -59.49
C ALA A 579 -21.65 -53.85 -59.24
N GLU A 580 -21.28 -54.31 -58.04
CA GLU A 580 -21.39 -55.71 -57.64
C GLU A 580 -22.84 -56.21 -57.59
N THR A 581 -23.81 -55.43 -57.09
CA THR A 581 -25.23 -55.82 -57.09
C THR A 581 -25.80 -55.86 -58.52
N GLU A 582 -25.46 -54.88 -59.35
CA GLU A 582 -25.89 -54.79 -60.75
C GLU A 582 -25.34 -55.96 -61.56
N THR A 583 -24.04 -56.25 -61.45
CA THR A 583 -23.42 -57.41 -62.12
C THR A 583 -23.97 -58.76 -61.62
N LYS A 584 -24.23 -58.93 -60.32
CA LYS A 584 -24.87 -60.16 -59.78
C LYS A 584 -26.29 -60.33 -60.34
N VAL A 585 -27.13 -59.29 -60.32
CA VAL A 585 -28.50 -59.38 -60.86
C VAL A 585 -28.50 -59.65 -62.37
N LEU A 586 -27.57 -59.05 -63.13
CA LEU A 586 -27.40 -59.33 -64.56
C LEU A 586 -26.92 -60.77 -64.80
N GLN A 587 -25.97 -61.29 -64.02
CA GLN A 587 -25.51 -62.69 -64.09
C GLN A 587 -26.64 -63.68 -63.76
N GLU A 588 -27.42 -63.43 -62.70
CA GLU A 588 -28.58 -64.24 -62.36
C GLU A 588 -29.65 -64.22 -63.46
N THR A 589 -29.85 -63.06 -64.12
CA THR A 589 -30.81 -62.93 -65.22
C THR A 589 -30.33 -63.67 -66.47
N LEU A 590 -29.03 -63.59 -66.80
CA LEU A 590 -28.41 -64.37 -67.88
C LEU A 590 -28.49 -65.87 -67.62
N ALA A 591 -28.21 -66.32 -66.39
CA ALA A 591 -28.35 -67.73 -65.99
C ALA A 591 -29.81 -68.20 -66.11
N GLY A 592 -30.77 -67.36 -65.72
CA GLY A 592 -32.21 -67.65 -65.87
C GLY A 592 -32.70 -67.74 -67.32
N GLN A 593 -31.98 -67.18 -68.30
CA GLN A 593 -32.31 -67.30 -69.73
C GLN A 593 -31.72 -68.57 -70.40
N LEU A 594 -30.91 -69.37 -69.69
CA LEU A 594 -30.51 -70.70 -70.18
C LEU A 594 -31.58 -71.79 -69.95
N ASP A 595 -32.62 -71.51 -69.17
CA ASP A 595 -33.76 -72.43 -68.98
C ASP A 595 -34.79 -72.24 -70.12
N PRO A 596 -34.98 -73.22 -71.03
CA PRO A 596 -35.72 -73.04 -72.27
C PRO A 596 -37.24 -72.82 -72.12
N ASN A 597 -37.78 -72.85 -70.90
CA ASN A 597 -39.18 -72.49 -70.62
C ASN A 597 -39.38 -71.01 -70.18
N CYS A 598 -38.31 -70.26 -69.92
CA CYS A 598 -38.42 -68.89 -69.41
C CYS A 598 -38.66 -67.87 -70.54
N GLN A 599 -39.70 -67.04 -70.39
CA GLN A 599 -39.89 -65.86 -71.25
C GLN A 599 -38.79 -64.81 -70.98
N PRO A 600 -38.38 -64.02 -72.00
CA PRO A 600 -37.39 -62.95 -71.82
C PRO A 600 -37.91 -61.89 -70.84
N MET A 601 -37.25 -61.76 -69.69
CA MET A 601 -37.63 -60.83 -68.62
C MET A 601 -37.54 -59.38 -69.09
N ALA A 602 -38.60 -58.61 -68.84
CA ALA A 602 -38.66 -57.19 -69.20
C ALA A 602 -37.65 -56.36 -68.39
N THR A 603 -37.04 -55.36 -69.02
CA THR A 603 -35.98 -54.50 -68.45
C THR A 603 -36.37 -53.88 -67.11
N ASN A 604 -37.64 -53.50 -66.96
CA ASN A 604 -38.20 -52.91 -65.74
C ASN A 604 -38.06 -53.83 -64.52
N TRP A 605 -38.26 -55.15 -64.69
CA TRP A 605 -38.13 -56.14 -63.62
C TRP A 605 -36.67 -56.33 -63.18
N ILE A 606 -35.73 -56.29 -64.14
CA ILE A 606 -34.30 -56.32 -63.84
C ILE A 606 -33.91 -55.08 -63.01
N GLN A 607 -34.41 -53.91 -63.40
CA GLN A 607 -34.15 -52.64 -62.71
C GLN A 607 -34.79 -52.58 -61.31
N GLU A 608 -36.00 -53.11 -61.14
CA GLU A 608 -36.65 -53.27 -59.83
C GLU A 608 -35.89 -54.25 -58.93
N LYS A 609 -35.44 -55.39 -59.48
CA LYS A 609 -34.62 -56.38 -58.76
C LYS A 609 -33.27 -55.81 -58.34
N VAL A 610 -32.61 -55.00 -59.18
CA VAL A 610 -31.41 -54.23 -58.81
C VAL A 610 -31.72 -53.29 -57.64
N TRP A 611 -32.78 -52.48 -57.75
CA TRP A 611 -33.13 -51.50 -56.72
C TRP A 611 -33.44 -52.15 -55.36
N LEU A 612 -34.25 -53.22 -55.35
CA LEU A 612 -34.54 -54.00 -54.15
C LEU A 612 -33.27 -54.62 -53.54
N SER A 613 -32.35 -55.13 -54.38
CA SER A 613 -31.07 -55.69 -53.92
C SER A 613 -30.19 -54.62 -53.27
N GLN A 614 -30.13 -53.43 -53.86
CA GLN A 614 -29.37 -52.29 -53.33
C GLN A 614 -29.95 -51.77 -52.01
N GLU A 615 -31.28 -51.71 -51.87
CA GLU A 615 -31.91 -51.28 -50.62
C GLU A 615 -31.74 -52.35 -49.51
N VAL A 616 -31.84 -53.65 -49.83
CA VAL A 616 -31.52 -54.73 -48.88
C VAL A 616 -30.06 -54.66 -48.42
N ASP A 617 -29.10 -54.38 -49.31
CA ASP A 617 -27.69 -54.22 -48.92
C ASP A 617 -27.43 -52.95 -48.10
N LYS A 618 -28.13 -51.85 -48.40
CA LYS A 618 -28.12 -50.63 -47.59
C LYS A 618 -28.66 -50.91 -46.17
N LEU A 619 -29.78 -51.63 -46.05
CA LEU A 619 -30.34 -52.04 -44.76
C LEU A 619 -29.39 -53.00 -44.00
N ARG A 620 -28.73 -53.94 -44.69
CA ARG A 620 -27.70 -54.82 -44.09
C ARG A 620 -26.52 -54.02 -43.53
N VAL A 621 -26.05 -52.99 -44.23
CA VAL A 621 -24.99 -52.09 -43.76
C VAL A 621 -25.45 -51.28 -42.55
N MET A 622 -26.60 -50.59 -42.63
CA MET A 622 -27.12 -49.79 -41.52
C MET A 622 -27.35 -50.62 -40.25
N PHE A 623 -27.79 -51.88 -40.38
CA PHE A 623 -27.93 -52.80 -39.24
C PHE A 623 -26.57 -53.16 -38.60
N LEU A 624 -25.53 -53.39 -39.42
CA LEU A 624 -24.17 -53.65 -38.93
C LEU A 624 -23.56 -52.41 -38.25
N GLU A 625 -23.77 -51.22 -38.80
CA GLU A 625 -23.34 -49.94 -38.21
C GLU A 625 -24.05 -49.69 -36.87
N MET A 626 -25.38 -49.82 -36.82
CA MET A 626 -26.16 -49.68 -35.59
C MET A 626 -25.77 -50.72 -34.52
N LYS A 627 -25.44 -51.95 -34.93
CA LYS A 627 -24.91 -52.98 -34.03
C LYS A 627 -23.54 -52.59 -33.44
N ASN A 628 -22.67 -51.98 -34.25
CA ASN A 628 -21.34 -51.52 -33.81
C ASN A 628 -21.42 -50.28 -32.92
N GLU A 629 -22.34 -49.33 -33.17
CA GLU A 629 -22.56 -48.22 -32.24
C GLU A 629 -23.20 -48.71 -30.93
N LYS A 630 -24.09 -49.71 -30.98
CA LYS A 630 -24.64 -50.33 -29.77
C LYS A 630 -23.56 -50.99 -28.90
N THR A 631 -22.57 -51.68 -29.50
CA THR A 631 -21.47 -52.27 -28.71
C THR A 631 -20.52 -51.21 -28.15
N LYS A 632 -20.14 -50.19 -28.93
CA LYS A 632 -19.37 -49.04 -28.42
C LYS A 632 -20.07 -48.34 -27.25
N LEU A 633 -21.37 -48.09 -27.39
CA LEU A 633 -22.19 -47.43 -26.37
C LEU A 633 -22.32 -48.30 -25.10
N MET A 634 -22.47 -49.62 -25.25
CA MET A 634 -22.45 -50.56 -24.13
C MET A 634 -21.10 -50.56 -23.38
N VAL A 635 -19.98 -50.49 -24.10
CA VAL A 635 -18.64 -50.35 -23.49
C VAL A 635 -18.50 -49.02 -22.75
N LYS A 636 -18.99 -47.90 -23.32
CA LYS A 636 -19.03 -46.61 -22.62
C LYS A 636 -19.87 -46.67 -21.33
N PHE A 637 -21.09 -47.22 -21.39
CA PHE A 637 -21.93 -47.38 -20.20
C PHE A 637 -21.30 -48.27 -19.14
N GLN A 638 -20.64 -49.37 -19.51
CA GLN A 638 -19.91 -50.20 -18.56
C GLN A 638 -18.73 -49.45 -17.91
N SER A 639 -18.00 -48.64 -18.68
CA SER A 639 -16.93 -47.79 -18.15
C SER A 639 -17.47 -46.77 -17.14
N HIS A 640 -18.54 -46.04 -17.47
CA HIS A 640 -19.17 -45.11 -16.54
C HIS A 640 -19.71 -45.80 -15.29
N ARG A 641 -20.32 -46.99 -15.42
CA ARG A 641 -20.74 -47.81 -14.28
C ARG A 641 -19.55 -48.16 -13.38
N ASN A 642 -18.45 -48.66 -13.93
CA ASN A 642 -17.26 -49.03 -13.17
C ASN A 642 -16.67 -47.82 -12.41
N ILE A 643 -16.66 -46.63 -13.03
CA ILE A 643 -16.20 -45.38 -12.41
C ILE A 643 -17.12 -44.98 -11.24
N LEU A 644 -18.44 -45.11 -11.40
CA LEU A 644 -19.40 -44.81 -10.33
C LEU A 644 -19.33 -45.81 -9.17
N GLU A 645 -19.18 -47.11 -9.45
CA GLU A 645 -18.98 -48.15 -8.41
C GLU A 645 -17.68 -47.95 -7.62
N GLU A 646 -16.60 -47.55 -8.29
CA GLU A 646 -15.31 -47.28 -7.66
C GLU A 646 -15.31 -45.94 -6.88
N ASN A 647 -16.01 -44.91 -7.37
CA ASN A 647 -16.19 -43.67 -6.62
C ASN A 647 -17.08 -43.87 -5.38
N LEU A 648 -18.15 -44.68 -5.49
CA LEU A 648 -18.95 -45.09 -4.32
C LEU A 648 -18.05 -45.80 -3.30
N ARG A 649 -17.26 -46.80 -3.72
CA ARG A 649 -16.28 -47.49 -2.87
C ARG A 649 -15.17 -46.62 -2.28
N ARG A 650 -14.93 -45.42 -2.80
CA ARG A 650 -14.04 -44.42 -2.17
C ARG A 650 -14.79 -43.63 -1.13
N SER A 651 -15.99 -43.14 -1.46
CA SER A 651 -16.88 -42.48 -0.52
C SER A 651 -17.20 -43.36 0.69
N ASP A 652 -17.45 -44.66 0.51
CA ASP A 652 -17.68 -45.62 1.60
C ASP A 652 -16.46 -45.74 2.53
N LYS A 653 -15.24 -45.70 1.96
CA LYS A 653 -13.98 -45.76 2.73
C LYS A 653 -13.67 -44.44 3.44
N GLU A 654 -14.10 -43.31 2.88
CA GLU A 654 -13.91 -41.98 3.46
C GLU A 654 -14.94 -41.72 4.55
N LEU A 655 -16.21 -42.10 4.33
CA LEU A 655 -17.25 -42.14 5.35
C LEU A 655 -16.82 -43.03 6.52
N LYS A 656 -16.35 -44.26 6.26
CA LYS A 656 -15.84 -45.11 7.33
C LYS A 656 -14.69 -44.48 8.11
N LYS A 657 -13.75 -43.77 7.46
CA LYS A 657 -12.69 -43.05 8.19
C LYS A 657 -13.26 -41.93 9.07
N LEU A 658 -14.30 -41.24 8.61
CA LEU A 658 -14.99 -40.22 9.41
C LEU A 658 -15.72 -40.87 10.59
N ASP A 659 -16.37 -42.01 10.41
CA ASP A 659 -16.98 -42.81 11.48
C ASP A 659 -15.91 -43.26 12.51
N ASP A 660 -14.79 -43.83 12.03
CA ASP A 660 -13.65 -44.27 12.86
C ASP A 660 -13.05 -43.07 13.65
N ILE A 661 -13.01 -41.86 13.06
CA ILE A 661 -12.53 -40.62 13.71
C ILE A 661 -13.56 -40.08 14.71
N VAL A 662 -14.85 -40.06 14.38
CA VAL A 662 -15.94 -39.63 15.26
C VAL A 662 -16.00 -40.52 16.50
N GLN A 663 -15.91 -41.84 16.31
CA GLN A 663 -15.81 -42.82 17.39
C GLN A 663 -14.58 -42.55 18.28
N HIS A 664 -13.41 -42.28 17.69
CA HIS A 664 -12.21 -41.97 18.46
C HIS A 664 -12.31 -40.64 19.24
N ILE A 665 -12.96 -39.62 18.67
CA ILE A 665 -13.26 -38.36 19.38
C ILE A 665 -14.21 -38.63 20.55
N TYR A 666 -15.29 -39.39 20.34
CA TYR A 666 -16.25 -39.76 21.37
C TYR A 666 -15.59 -40.54 22.53
N GLU A 667 -14.78 -41.55 22.24
CA GLU A 667 -13.98 -42.29 23.22
C GLU A 667 -13.00 -41.38 23.99
N THR A 668 -12.35 -40.44 23.29
CA THR A 668 -11.45 -39.47 23.90
C THR A 668 -12.19 -38.54 24.86
N LEU A 669 -13.38 -38.05 24.48
CA LEU A 669 -14.21 -37.19 25.32
C LEU A 669 -14.75 -37.92 26.56
N LEU A 670 -15.11 -39.20 26.44
CA LEU A 670 -15.48 -40.04 27.57
C LEU A 670 -14.31 -40.23 28.56
N SER A 671 -13.07 -40.32 28.05
CA SER A 671 -11.87 -40.48 28.88
C SER A 671 -11.52 -39.25 29.75
N ILE A 672 -12.13 -38.09 29.49
CA ILE A 672 -11.89 -36.84 30.24
C ILE A 672 -12.41 -36.99 31.70
N PRO A 673 -11.62 -36.59 32.71
CA PRO A 673 -12.01 -36.65 34.12
C PRO A 673 -13.28 -35.86 34.47
N GLU A 674 -14.02 -36.37 35.47
CA GLU A 674 -15.35 -35.88 35.84
C GLU A 674 -15.41 -34.40 36.24
N VAL A 675 -14.32 -33.86 36.81
CA VAL A 675 -14.17 -32.44 37.18
C VAL A 675 -14.30 -31.50 35.96
N VAL A 676 -14.01 -32.00 34.75
CA VAL A 676 -14.17 -31.26 33.49
C VAL A 676 -15.42 -31.72 32.73
N ARG A 677 -15.85 -32.98 32.91
CA ARG A 677 -17.06 -33.57 32.31
C ARG A 677 -18.38 -32.90 32.77
N SER A 678 -18.36 -32.06 33.80
CA SER A 678 -19.49 -31.21 34.23
C SER A 678 -19.70 -29.94 33.40
N CYS A 679 -18.83 -29.68 32.40
CA CYS A 679 -19.00 -28.61 31.42
C CYS A 679 -20.16 -28.92 30.46
N LYS A 680 -21.13 -27.99 30.32
CA LYS A 680 -22.39 -28.23 29.57
C LYS A 680 -22.13 -28.36 28.07
N GLU A 681 -21.19 -27.58 27.58
CA GLU A 681 -20.72 -27.54 26.20
C GLU A 681 -20.10 -28.89 25.80
N LEU A 682 -19.41 -29.54 26.74
CA LEU A 682 -18.85 -30.90 26.60
C LEU A 682 -19.93 -31.99 26.63
N GLN A 683 -20.97 -31.81 27.45
CA GLN A 683 -22.11 -32.75 27.52
C GLN A 683 -22.95 -32.69 26.25
N GLY A 684 -23.32 -31.50 25.77
CA GLY A 684 -24.05 -31.35 24.51
C GLY A 684 -23.26 -31.80 23.27
N LEU A 685 -21.92 -31.76 23.33
CA LEU A 685 -21.07 -32.30 22.27
C LEU A 685 -20.98 -33.84 22.33
N LEU A 686 -21.03 -34.45 23.52
CA LEU A 686 -21.19 -35.90 23.67
C LEU A 686 -22.57 -36.39 23.17
N GLU A 687 -23.65 -35.68 23.51
CA GLU A 687 -25.02 -35.96 23.03
C GLU A 687 -25.19 -35.79 21.51
N PHE A 688 -24.31 -35.02 20.85
CA PHE A 688 -24.30 -34.83 19.40
C PHE A 688 -23.49 -35.91 18.65
N LEU A 689 -22.62 -36.64 19.35
CA LEU A 689 -21.75 -37.68 18.78
C LEU A 689 -22.20 -39.12 19.13
N SER A 690 -23.32 -39.27 19.85
CA SER A 690 -23.90 -40.56 20.29
C SER A 690 -25.11 -41.00 19.46
#